data_AF-A0AAW0A1K3-F1
#
_entry.id   AF-A0AAW0A1K3-F1
#
_cell.length_a   1.000
_cell.length_b   1.000
_cell.length_c   1.000
_cell.angle_alpha   90.00
_cell.angle_beta   90.00
_cell.angle_gamma   90.00
#
_symmetry.space_group_name_H-M   'P 1'
#
loop_
_entity.id
_entity.type
_entity.pdbx_description
1 polymer ?
#
loop_
_entity_poly.entity_id
_entity_poly.type
_entity_poly.pdbx_seq_one_letter_code
_entity_poly.pdbx_strand_id
1 'polypeptide(L)'
;MLVSALFTVLAAGIATAAPVGRRDVTLDAAATAEAQKFDASATRAFTATTIKTSNGKCLSVNPFSGDFRENLTPVNVVDCNGSKNQTWDVITSGVHNNVKGQALIVSSLTNACLNFDPRRNAGNQVLLFSCGGRADGGGQVTDSQLFAFNGGSGPQTLTPQNGKNAVCLNVKNGLIDQTACGNANELTFLQLFTFGGKANTDTNTKATTPAAVTTKAAATTKAAATTKAATATKIKLFTVGSGAAAVGTQTPVATTKAPAATTTPAQATTKNNAAPTATTPVKVSGAGGTLNPTAVAEAQQKDNSATRAATGDSTGQCLSIDETAGDFRENLIPVAVKKCDGSAGQKFDFITKGVHNNKDGKTLIVSSLTNGCLSFDPRRGNDKIHIFSCGGRADGSGQVTDSQLFPFSAVTLTKAGPLAPLNQQNTCFVNTNGFLQPADCNVASPATNQLFTVGSASAAPPAAGNGSAQTTKAPAATTTAPATKTTAAATATTPIKVSGAGGTLNPTAVAESHPRDNTATRAATGVQLKTSDGQCLSCDGSAGQKFDFITKGVHNDQAGKTLIVSSLTNGCLNFDDRRAAGDQVIIFSCGGRADGSGQVNNSQLFPFTAADLKAPYALTPSNANGVCFVNNNGRLSNVNCDAAKPAANQVRT
;
A
#
# COMPACT_ATOMS: atom_id res chain seq x y z
N MET A 1 44.29 -0.91 77.46
CA MET A 1 44.65 -0.34 76.15
C MET A 1 43.50 -0.66 75.20
N LEU A 2 42.44 0.15 75.21
CA LEU A 2 42.25 1.37 74.41
C LEU A 2 42.13 1.13 72.89
N VAL A 3 40.89 1.18 72.40
CA VAL A 3 40.34 2.11 71.39
C VAL A 3 40.81 2.03 69.92
N SER A 4 39.83 2.24 69.03
CA SER A 4 39.86 2.59 67.58
C SER A 4 39.78 1.42 66.59
N ALA A 5 38.91 1.40 65.57
CA ALA A 5 37.84 2.28 65.08
C ALA A 5 37.01 1.42 64.08
N LEU A 6 35.70 1.20 64.25
CA LEU A 6 34.57 1.99 63.72
C LEU A 6 34.78 2.65 62.33
N PHE A 7 33.79 2.42 61.45
CA PHE A 7 33.54 2.97 60.10
C PHE A 7 34.13 2.23 58.88
N THR A 8 33.35 1.28 58.32
CA THR A 8 33.28 1.14 56.86
C THR A 8 31.83 1.24 56.42
N VAL A 9 31.59 2.17 55.51
CA VAL A 9 30.32 2.80 55.17
C VAL A 9 29.44 1.92 54.28
N LEU A 10 28.17 1.89 54.65
CA LEU A 10 27.02 1.42 53.88
C LEU A 10 26.88 2.27 52.59
N ALA A 11 27.33 1.77 51.44
CA ALA A 11 27.06 2.37 50.14
C ALA A 11 25.93 1.59 49.45
N ALA A 12 24.69 1.93 49.80
CA ALA A 12 23.52 1.59 49.01
C ALA A 12 23.59 2.39 47.70
N GLY A 13 23.92 1.72 46.59
CA GLY A 13 23.81 2.30 45.26
C GLY A 13 22.35 2.52 44.93
N ILE A 14 21.87 3.76 45.10
CA ILE A 14 20.61 4.22 44.50
C ILE A 14 20.88 4.32 43.00
N ALA A 15 20.62 3.23 42.27
CA ALA A 15 20.43 3.31 40.83
C ALA A 15 19.12 4.10 40.61
N THR A 16 19.25 5.41 40.45
CA THR A 16 18.18 6.24 39.90
C THR A 16 17.94 5.72 38.49
N ALA A 17 16.85 4.95 38.31
CA ALA A 17 16.34 4.68 36.97
C ALA A 17 16.08 6.05 36.33
N ALA A 18 16.92 6.42 35.37
CA ALA A 18 16.67 7.60 34.56
C ALA A 18 15.22 7.52 34.07
N PRO A 19 14.41 8.57 34.20
CA PRO A 19 13.06 8.57 33.68
C PRO A 19 13.17 8.21 32.20
N VAL A 20 12.57 7.10 31.81
CA VAL A 20 12.43 6.72 30.40
C VAL A 20 11.70 7.88 29.75
N GLY A 21 12.45 8.73 29.05
CA GLY A 21 11.88 9.87 28.35
C GLY A 21 10.73 9.35 27.50
N ARG A 22 9.55 9.97 27.63
CA ARG A 22 8.43 9.69 26.75
C ARG A 22 8.98 9.79 25.33
N ARG A 23 8.90 8.70 24.56
CA ARG A 23 9.11 8.80 23.12
C ARG A 23 7.96 9.65 22.63
N ASP A 24 8.21 10.95 22.43
CA ASP A 24 7.27 11.81 21.74
C ASP A 24 7.28 11.36 20.28
N VAL A 25 6.39 10.41 19.98
CA VAL A 25 6.20 9.92 18.64
C VAL A 25 5.27 10.89 17.92
N THR A 26 5.75 11.44 16.82
CA THR A 26 4.90 12.17 15.88
C THR A 26 4.06 11.13 15.13
N LEU A 27 2.75 11.19 15.31
CA LEU A 27 1.81 10.33 14.62
C LEU A 27 1.73 10.72 13.14
N ASP A 28 1.70 9.71 12.28
CA ASP A 28 1.32 9.88 10.88
C ASP A 28 -0.18 9.66 10.79
N ALA A 29 -0.93 10.73 10.56
CA ALA A 29 -2.40 10.67 10.53
C ALA A 29 -2.94 9.70 9.47
N ALA A 30 -2.27 9.56 8.31
CA ALA A 30 -2.70 8.65 7.26
C ALA A 30 -2.42 7.21 7.67
N ALA A 31 -1.21 6.95 8.17
CA ALA A 31 -0.82 5.61 8.60
C ALA A 31 -1.64 5.16 9.84
N THR A 32 -1.97 6.06 10.76
CA THR A 32 -2.88 5.77 11.88
C THR A 32 -4.30 5.49 11.39
N ALA A 33 -4.84 6.28 10.46
CA ALA A 33 -6.18 6.06 9.92
C ALA A 33 -6.29 4.74 9.14
N GLU A 34 -5.22 4.35 8.45
CA GLU A 34 -5.10 3.06 7.78
C GLU A 34 -5.00 1.92 8.81
N ALA A 35 -4.14 2.07 9.81
CA ALA A 35 -3.86 1.06 10.82
C ALA A 35 -5.02 0.81 11.79
N GLN A 36 -5.76 1.86 12.17
CA GLN A 36 -6.77 1.79 13.22
C GLN A 36 -8.19 2.02 12.68
N LYS A 37 -8.60 1.15 11.75
CA LYS A 37 -9.91 1.22 11.10
C LYS A 37 -11.03 0.86 12.06
N PHE A 38 -12.07 1.70 12.07
CA PHE A 38 -13.29 1.43 12.80
C PHE A 38 -14.12 0.35 12.09
N ASP A 39 -14.45 -0.73 12.80
CA ASP A 39 -15.39 -1.73 12.31
C ASP A 39 -16.84 -1.31 12.59
N ALA A 40 -17.49 -0.78 11.54
CA ALA A 40 -18.90 -0.38 11.59
C ALA A 40 -19.87 -1.57 11.57
N SER A 41 -19.42 -2.76 11.15
CA SER A 41 -20.25 -3.96 11.13
C SER A 41 -20.25 -4.72 12.47
N ALA A 42 -19.39 -4.30 13.40
CA ALA A 42 -19.17 -4.99 14.67
C ALA A 42 -20.42 -5.00 15.57
N THR A 43 -20.75 -6.18 16.10
CA THR A 43 -21.66 -6.32 17.23
C THR A 43 -20.88 -6.08 18.52
N ARG A 44 -21.31 -5.07 19.28
CA ARG A 44 -20.68 -4.62 20.53
C ARG A 44 -21.52 -5.08 21.72
N ALA A 45 -20.94 -5.91 22.58
CA ALA A 45 -21.54 -6.25 23.87
C ALA A 45 -21.53 -5.04 24.81
N PHE A 46 -20.45 -4.26 24.76
CA PHE A 46 -20.31 -2.99 25.46
C PHE A 46 -19.75 -1.94 24.50
N THR A 47 -20.27 -0.73 24.56
CA THR A 47 -19.80 0.42 23.77
C THR A 47 -19.34 1.53 24.70
N ALA A 48 -18.16 2.10 24.44
CA ALA A 48 -17.54 3.19 25.22
C ALA A 48 -17.60 2.96 26.75
N THR A 49 -17.40 1.72 27.18
CA THR A 49 -17.42 1.32 28.58
C THR A 49 -16.06 1.53 29.24
N THR A 50 -16.03 1.64 30.56
CA THR A 50 -14.78 1.55 31.31
C THR A 50 -14.47 0.10 31.68
N ILE A 51 -13.20 -0.28 31.59
CA ILE A 51 -12.70 -1.56 32.13
C ILE A 51 -12.01 -1.26 33.45
N LYS A 52 -12.55 -1.81 34.53
CA LYS A 52 -12.05 -1.60 35.89
C LYS A 52 -11.32 -2.83 36.39
N THR A 53 -10.20 -2.61 37.04
CA THR A 53 -9.56 -3.62 37.88
C THR A 53 -10.36 -3.76 39.18
N SER A 54 -10.25 -4.90 39.86
CA SER A 54 -10.97 -5.15 41.12
C SER A 54 -10.66 -4.14 42.26
N ASN A 55 -9.51 -3.46 42.24
CA ASN A 55 -9.19 -2.37 43.16
C ASN A 55 -9.75 -1.00 42.72
N GLY A 56 -10.62 -0.97 41.71
CA GLY A 56 -11.35 0.22 41.28
C GLY A 56 -10.62 1.15 40.32
N LYS A 57 -9.41 0.81 39.87
CA LYS A 57 -8.67 1.58 38.84
C LYS A 57 -9.17 1.24 37.44
N CYS A 58 -8.94 2.14 36.48
CA CYS A 58 -9.38 2.01 35.10
C CYS A 58 -8.21 1.71 34.17
N LEU A 59 -8.46 0.89 33.14
CA LEU A 59 -7.56 0.78 32.00
C LEU A 59 -7.58 2.07 31.19
N SER A 60 -6.40 2.57 30.81
CA SER A 60 -6.22 3.82 30.09
C SER A 60 -5.13 3.70 29.02
N VAL A 61 -5.34 4.34 27.88
CA VAL A 61 -4.39 4.41 26.77
C VAL A 61 -3.81 5.81 26.62
N ASN A 62 -2.55 5.93 26.21
CA ASN A 62 -2.00 7.18 25.66
C ASN A 62 -1.67 6.98 24.17
N PRO A 63 -2.40 7.60 23.22
CA PRO A 63 -2.20 7.36 21.78
C PRO A 63 -0.78 7.69 21.30
N PHE A 64 -0.07 8.58 21.99
CA PHE A 64 1.31 8.98 21.64
C PHE A 64 2.40 8.06 22.20
N SER A 65 2.05 6.95 22.85
CA SER A 65 3.03 6.05 23.49
C SER A 65 3.39 4.81 22.67
N GLY A 66 2.79 4.67 21.48
CA GLY A 66 3.09 3.62 20.51
C GLY A 66 4.14 4.01 19.46
N ASP A 67 4.05 3.38 18.29
CA ASP A 67 4.74 3.80 17.06
C ASP A 67 3.95 4.89 16.30
N PHE A 68 4.45 5.29 15.13
CA PHE A 68 3.85 6.37 14.33
C PHE A 68 2.43 6.08 13.83
N ARG A 69 1.92 4.84 13.99
CA ARG A 69 0.56 4.37 13.65
C ARG A 69 -0.30 4.12 14.88
N GLU A 70 0.18 4.52 16.07
CA GLU A 70 -0.40 4.16 17.38
C GLU A 70 -0.35 2.66 17.72
N ASN A 71 0.46 1.87 17.01
CA ASN A 71 0.69 0.46 17.36
C ASN A 71 1.67 0.33 18.52
N LEU A 72 1.67 -0.83 19.19
CA LEU A 72 2.55 -1.11 20.33
C LEU A 72 2.34 -0.13 21.49
N THR A 73 1.12 0.40 21.62
CA THR A 73 0.74 1.35 22.65
C THR A 73 0.47 0.62 23.97
N PRO A 74 1.20 0.90 25.07
CA PRO A 74 0.96 0.25 26.36
C PRO A 74 -0.40 0.62 26.97
N VAL A 75 -0.97 -0.31 27.74
CA VAL A 75 -2.20 -0.08 28.51
C VAL A 75 -1.84 0.17 29.98
N ASN A 76 -2.18 1.37 30.45
CA ASN A 76 -1.92 1.82 31.81
C ASN A 76 -3.12 1.54 32.72
N VAL A 77 -2.84 1.39 34.01
CA VAL A 77 -3.85 1.23 35.07
C VAL A 77 -3.77 2.47 35.96
N VAL A 78 -4.79 3.32 35.86
CA VAL A 78 -4.81 4.65 36.49
C VAL A 78 -6.13 4.87 37.22
N ASP A 79 -6.24 5.95 37.99
CA ASP A 79 -7.52 6.29 38.62
C ASP A 79 -8.58 6.63 37.57
N CYS A 80 -9.81 6.16 37.80
CA CYS A 80 -10.92 6.40 36.90
C CYS A 80 -11.29 7.89 36.90
N ASN A 81 -11.24 8.52 35.73
CA ASN A 81 -11.56 9.94 35.54
C ASN A 81 -12.62 10.17 34.45
N GLY A 82 -13.10 9.09 33.80
CA GLY A 82 -14.13 9.18 32.76
C GLY A 82 -13.64 9.76 31.43
N SER A 83 -12.32 9.96 31.26
CA SER A 83 -11.74 10.44 30.00
C SER A 83 -11.95 9.45 28.86
N LYS A 84 -11.88 9.94 27.62
CA LYS A 84 -11.94 9.10 26.41
C LYS A 84 -10.83 8.04 26.39
N ASN A 85 -9.67 8.34 26.98
CA ASN A 85 -8.56 7.42 27.14
C ASN A 85 -8.92 6.16 27.96
N GLN A 86 -9.99 6.20 28.75
CA GLN A 86 -10.48 5.09 29.58
C GLN A 86 -11.72 4.40 29.00
N THR A 87 -12.06 4.67 27.73
CA THR A 87 -13.23 4.09 27.06
C THR A 87 -12.84 2.97 26.11
N TRP A 88 -13.64 1.91 26.16
CA TRP A 88 -13.39 0.66 25.48
C TRP A 88 -14.68 0.11 24.87
N ASP A 89 -14.54 -0.54 23.74
CA ASP A 89 -15.58 -1.37 23.14
C ASP A 89 -15.23 -2.84 23.33
N VAL A 90 -16.25 -3.65 23.60
CA VAL A 90 -16.13 -5.10 23.69
C VAL A 90 -16.91 -5.70 22.54
N ILE A 91 -16.20 -6.14 21.50
CA ILE A 91 -16.77 -6.60 20.23
C ILE A 91 -16.82 -8.12 20.20
N THR A 92 -18.03 -8.68 20.07
CA THR A 92 -18.26 -10.13 20.07
C THR A 92 -18.45 -10.73 18.67
N SER A 93 -18.67 -9.89 17.66
CA SER A 93 -18.55 -10.27 16.25
C SER A 93 -18.27 -9.05 15.38
N GLY A 94 -17.67 -9.24 14.19
CA GLY A 94 -17.33 -8.18 13.23
C GLY A 94 -16.34 -8.68 12.19
N VAL A 95 -15.78 -7.77 11.39
CA VAL A 95 -14.71 -8.06 10.40
C VAL A 95 -13.54 -8.78 11.05
N HIS A 96 -13.18 -8.36 12.26
CA HIS A 96 -12.05 -8.92 13.02
C HIS A 96 -12.51 -9.76 14.23
N ASN A 97 -13.74 -10.25 14.28
CA ASN A 97 -14.11 -11.29 15.25
C ASN A 97 -15.19 -12.20 14.68
N ASN A 98 -14.83 -13.44 14.41
CA ASN A 98 -15.74 -14.49 13.95
C ASN A 98 -15.75 -15.72 14.89
N VAL A 99 -15.17 -15.60 16.09
CA VAL A 99 -15.01 -16.73 17.02
C VAL A 99 -16.00 -16.62 18.17
N LYS A 100 -16.91 -17.59 18.27
CA LYS A 100 -17.91 -17.64 19.35
C LYS A 100 -17.24 -17.73 20.72
N GLY A 101 -17.75 -16.97 21.69
CA GLY A 101 -17.24 -16.94 23.07
C GLY A 101 -15.92 -16.18 23.22
N GLN A 102 -15.49 -15.46 22.19
CA GLN A 102 -14.35 -14.57 22.23
C GLN A 102 -14.81 -13.13 22.00
N ALA A 103 -14.04 -12.18 22.52
CA ALA A 103 -14.21 -10.76 22.27
C ALA A 103 -12.89 -10.12 21.83
N LEU A 104 -12.99 -9.10 20.99
CA LEU A 104 -11.96 -8.08 20.88
C LEU A 104 -12.21 -7.02 21.95
N ILE A 105 -11.14 -6.60 22.61
CA ILE A 105 -11.16 -5.45 23.52
C ILE A 105 -10.51 -4.29 22.77
N VAL A 106 -11.31 -3.29 22.40
CA VAL A 106 -10.89 -2.21 21.50
C VAL A 106 -10.92 -0.89 22.24
N SER A 107 -9.88 -0.07 22.10
CA SER A 107 -9.94 1.29 22.62
C SER A 107 -10.91 2.11 21.77
N SER A 108 -11.93 2.72 22.40
CA SER A 108 -12.86 3.59 21.67
C SER A 108 -12.22 4.92 21.25
N LEU A 109 -11.05 5.28 21.81
CA LEU A 109 -10.30 6.47 21.42
C LEU A 109 -9.52 6.24 20.13
N THR A 110 -8.79 5.12 20.04
CA THR A 110 -7.83 4.87 18.96
C THR A 110 -8.34 3.87 17.92
N ASN A 111 -9.37 3.09 18.22
CA ASN A 111 -9.81 1.88 17.48
C ASN A 111 -8.79 0.73 17.46
N ALA A 112 -7.72 0.81 18.26
CA ALA A 112 -6.73 -0.26 18.36
C ALA A 112 -7.23 -1.40 19.26
N CYS A 113 -6.90 -2.63 18.88
CA CYS A 113 -7.24 -3.85 19.60
C CYS A 113 -6.18 -4.20 20.65
N LEU A 114 -6.61 -4.63 21.83
CA LEU A 114 -5.74 -5.26 22.81
C LEU A 114 -5.11 -6.52 22.20
N ASN A 115 -3.80 -6.69 22.38
CA ASN A 115 -3.03 -7.75 21.78
C ASN A 115 -2.02 -8.31 22.78
N PHE A 116 -1.93 -9.65 22.84
CA PHE A 116 -0.91 -10.37 23.60
C PHE A 116 0.11 -11.04 22.68
N ASP A 117 1.36 -10.58 22.69
CA ASP A 117 2.47 -11.17 21.94
C ASP A 117 3.49 -11.84 22.88
N PRO A 118 3.47 -13.18 23.01
CA PRO A 118 4.38 -13.89 23.92
C PRO A 118 5.85 -13.83 23.47
N ARG A 119 6.12 -13.42 22.23
CA ARG A 119 7.50 -13.30 21.69
C ARG A 119 8.21 -12.06 22.20
N ARG A 120 7.48 -11.11 22.81
CA ARG A 120 8.05 -9.89 23.39
C ARG A 120 8.55 -10.16 24.80
N ASN A 121 9.47 -9.32 25.25
CA ASN A 121 9.98 -9.37 26.63
C ASN A 121 8.84 -9.11 27.62
N ALA A 122 8.89 -9.76 28.79
CA ALA A 122 7.96 -9.51 29.90
C ALA A 122 7.87 -8.02 30.24
N GLY A 123 6.66 -7.54 30.58
CA GLY A 123 6.38 -6.10 30.74
C GLY A 123 6.11 -5.35 29.43
N ASN A 124 6.20 -6.02 28.28
CA ASN A 124 5.95 -5.45 26.95
C ASN A 124 5.19 -6.44 26.04
N GLN A 125 4.45 -7.38 26.65
CA GLN A 125 3.74 -8.45 25.94
C GLN A 125 2.28 -8.08 25.66
N VAL A 126 1.69 -7.17 26.45
CA VAL A 126 0.30 -6.73 26.32
C VAL A 126 0.27 -5.27 25.90
N LEU A 127 -0.22 -5.01 24.69
CA LEU A 127 -0.19 -3.69 24.05
C LEU A 127 -1.45 -3.53 23.20
N LEU A 128 -1.74 -2.30 22.77
CA LEU A 128 -2.68 -2.09 21.68
C LEU A 128 -1.96 -2.22 20.33
N PHE A 129 -2.67 -2.80 19.38
CA PHE A 129 -2.23 -3.02 18.02
C PHE A 129 -3.42 -2.96 17.09
N SER A 130 -3.20 -2.61 15.82
CA SER A 130 -4.19 -2.65 14.76
C SER A 130 -5.02 -3.93 14.80
N CYS A 131 -6.34 -3.77 14.80
CA CYS A 131 -7.26 -4.89 14.72
C CYS A 131 -7.00 -5.70 13.43
N GLY A 132 -6.98 -7.02 13.53
CA GLY A 132 -6.59 -7.90 12.42
C GLY A 132 -5.10 -8.31 12.42
N GLY A 133 -4.38 -8.05 13.51
CA GLY A 133 -3.03 -8.59 13.76
C GLY A 133 -1.90 -8.08 12.85
N ARG A 134 -2.19 -7.33 11.80
CA ARG A 134 -1.21 -6.66 10.93
C ARG A 134 -1.14 -5.18 11.27
N ALA A 135 0.06 -4.60 11.18
CA ALA A 135 0.32 -3.23 11.62
C ALA A 135 -0.39 -2.14 10.79
N ASP A 136 -0.95 -2.51 9.63
CA ASP A 136 -1.71 -1.68 8.69
C ASP A 136 -3.24 -1.88 8.82
N GLY A 137 -3.69 -2.70 9.78
CA GLY A 137 -5.11 -3.04 9.95
C GLY A 137 -5.70 -3.89 8.83
N GLY A 138 -4.93 -4.32 7.83
CA GLY A 138 -5.40 -5.06 6.65
C GLY A 138 -5.43 -6.58 6.82
N GLY A 139 -5.36 -7.10 8.04
CA GLY A 139 -5.26 -8.54 8.32
C GLY A 139 -6.53 -9.22 8.81
N GLN A 140 -6.46 -10.54 8.95
CA GLN A 140 -7.48 -11.34 9.64
C GLN A 140 -7.18 -11.36 11.13
N VAL A 141 -8.21 -11.47 11.97
CA VAL A 141 -8.00 -11.53 13.42
C VAL A 141 -7.08 -12.69 13.80
N THR A 142 -6.11 -12.39 14.66
CA THR A 142 -5.19 -13.36 15.22
C THR A 142 -5.67 -13.79 16.61
N ASP A 143 -5.33 -15.02 17.00
CA ASP A 143 -5.58 -15.55 18.34
C ASP A 143 -4.90 -14.73 19.46
N SER A 144 -3.94 -13.85 19.12
CA SER A 144 -3.35 -12.87 20.02
C SER A 144 -4.26 -11.71 20.43
N GLN A 145 -5.35 -11.46 19.68
CA GLN A 145 -6.28 -10.35 19.92
C GLN A 145 -7.64 -10.82 20.45
N LEU A 146 -7.88 -12.12 20.44
CA LEU A 146 -9.13 -12.73 20.90
C LEU A 146 -9.02 -13.09 22.39
N PHE A 147 -9.96 -12.58 23.18
CA PHE A 147 -10.03 -12.83 24.62
C PHE A 147 -11.31 -13.57 24.97
N ALA A 148 -11.21 -14.56 25.86
CA ALA A 148 -12.37 -15.30 26.33
C ALA A 148 -13.42 -14.35 26.93
N PHE A 149 -14.68 -14.50 26.50
CA PHE A 149 -15.77 -13.62 26.91
C PHE A 149 -17.06 -14.41 27.13
N ASN A 150 -17.61 -14.32 28.34
CA ASN A 150 -18.80 -15.08 28.75
C ASN A 150 -20.12 -14.30 28.56
N GLY A 151 -20.08 -13.07 28.04
CA GLY A 151 -21.25 -12.21 27.87
C GLY A 151 -21.57 -11.30 29.06
N GLY A 152 -20.92 -11.50 30.21
CA GLY A 152 -21.16 -10.74 31.43
C GLY A 152 -20.29 -9.49 31.54
N SER A 153 -20.67 -8.61 32.47
CA SER A 153 -19.88 -7.42 32.86
C SER A 153 -18.68 -7.76 33.75
N GLY A 154 -18.43 -9.04 34.07
CA GLY A 154 -17.43 -9.45 35.06
C GLY A 154 -17.92 -9.31 36.53
N PRO A 155 -17.02 -9.55 37.51
CA PRO A 155 -15.58 -9.71 37.35
C PRO A 155 -15.20 -10.96 36.55
N GLN A 156 -14.23 -10.84 35.65
CA GLN A 156 -13.68 -11.95 34.87
C GLN A 156 -12.19 -11.75 34.58
N THR A 157 -11.51 -12.83 34.22
CA THR A 157 -10.16 -12.76 33.68
C THR A 157 -10.19 -12.34 32.22
N LEU A 158 -9.15 -11.62 31.78
CA LEU A 158 -8.88 -11.44 30.35
C LEU A 158 -7.83 -12.47 29.95
N THR A 159 -8.26 -13.48 29.20
CA THR A 159 -7.44 -14.63 28.83
C THR A 159 -7.27 -14.63 27.31
N PRO A 160 -6.08 -14.30 26.78
CA PRO A 160 -5.85 -14.30 25.33
C PRO A 160 -5.87 -15.74 24.78
N GLN A 161 -6.43 -15.92 23.58
CA GLN A 161 -6.64 -17.24 23.00
C GLN A 161 -5.32 -17.95 22.68
N ASN A 162 -4.32 -17.23 22.17
CA ASN A 162 -2.96 -17.77 21.97
C ASN A 162 -2.24 -18.15 23.28
N GLY A 163 -2.77 -17.73 24.43
CA GLY A 163 -2.34 -18.15 25.77
C GLY A 163 -2.91 -19.51 26.20
N LYS A 164 -3.80 -20.13 25.41
CA LYS A 164 -4.38 -21.47 25.63
C LYS A 164 -4.92 -21.70 27.04
N ASN A 165 -5.57 -20.69 27.62
CA ASN A 165 -6.08 -20.67 29.00
C ASN A 165 -5.02 -20.79 30.11
N ALA A 166 -3.73 -20.82 29.77
CA ALA A 166 -2.63 -20.84 30.73
C ALA A 166 -2.16 -19.43 31.09
N VAL A 167 -2.45 -18.44 30.26
CA VAL A 167 -2.03 -17.04 30.43
C VAL A 167 -3.22 -16.15 30.73
N CYS A 168 -3.13 -15.35 31.78
CA CYS A 168 -4.12 -14.35 32.16
C CYS A 168 -3.45 -12.99 32.20
N LEU A 169 -4.17 -11.95 31.78
CA LEU A 169 -3.71 -10.59 31.99
C LEU A 169 -3.73 -10.24 33.47
N ASN A 170 -2.71 -9.54 33.93
CA ASN A 170 -2.66 -8.99 35.29
C ASN A 170 -2.12 -7.56 35.31
N VAL A 171 -2.41 -6.87 36.40
CA VAL A 171 -1.80 -5.56 36.67
C VAL A 171 -0.42 -5.78 37.30
N LYS A 172 0.61 -5.16 36.69
CA LYS A 172 1.98 -5.14 37.21
C LYS A 172 2.62 -3.79 36.96
N ASN A 173 3.15 -3.15 38.00
CA ASN A 173 3.81 -1.84 37.93
C ASN A 173 2.96 -0.75 37.25
N GLY A 174 1.64 -0.75 37.45
CA GLY A 174 0.73 0.22 36.85
C GLY A 174 0.45 0.01 35.35
N LEU A 175 0.94 -1.09 34.77
CA LEU A 175 0.65 -1.51 33.40
C LEU A 175 -0.13 -2.84 33.42
N ILE A 176 -0.73 -3.16 32.29
CA ILE A 176 -1.20 -4.53 32.02
C ILE A 176 -0.03 -5.36 31.49
N ASP A 177 0.16 -6.52 32.10
CA ASP A 177 1.14 -7.54 31.72
C ASP A 177 0.45 -8.91 31.77
N GLN A 178 1.25 -9.97 31.69
CA GLN A 178 0.78 -11.34 31.75
C GLN A 178 1.31 -12.10 32.97
N THR A 179 0.56 -13.11 33.38
CA THR A 179 0.93 -14.10 34.38
C THR A 179 0.26 -15.43 34.07
N ALA A 180 0.68 -16.51 34.74
CA ALA A 180 -0.07 -17.76 34.73
C ALA A 180 -1.49 -17.54 35.26
N CYS A 181 -2.50 -18.10 34.60
CA CYS A 181 -3.86 -18.13 35.13
C CYS A 181 -3.88 -18.95 36.43
N GLY A 182 -4.36 -18.34 37.52
CA GLY A 182 -4.65 -19.08 38.74
C GLY A 182 -5.87 -19.98 38.56
N ASN A 183 -6.01 -21.00 39.40
CA ASN A 183 -7.30 -21.67 39.55
C ASN A 183 -8.34 -20.67 40.08
N ALA A 184 -9.64 -20.96 39.97
CA ALA A 184 -10.69 -20.02 40.39
C ALA A 184 -10.52 -19.50 41.84
N ASN A 185 -9.90 -20.30 42.72
CA ASN A 185 -9.62 -19.96 44.12
C ASN A 185 -8.29 -19.20 44.33
N GLU A 186 -7.47 -19.06 43.29
CA GLU A 186 -6.14 -18.43 43.30
C GLU A 186 -6.08 -17.17 42.42
N LEU A 187 -7.18 -16.80 41.78
CA LEU A 187 -7.27 -15.55 41.04
C LEU A 187 -7.07 -14.38 42.00
N THR A 188 -5.97 -13.67 41.80
CA THR A 188 -5.70 -12.46 42.56
C THR A 188 -6.58 -11.33 42.03
N PHE A 189 -6.84 -10.34 42.88
CA PHE A 189 -7.56 -9.12 42.50
C PHE A 189 -6.88 -8.43 41.29
N LEU A 190 -5.57 -8.61 41.10
CA LEU A 190 -4.81 -8.08 39.97
C LEU A 190 -5.16 -8.74 38.61
N GLN A 191 -5.85 -9.88 38.60
CA GLN A 191 -6.25 -10.62 37.38
C GLN A 191 -7.74 -10.47 37.03
N LEU A 192 -8.51 -9.75 37.86
CA LEU A 192 -9.96 -9.61 37.71
C LEU A 192 -10.35 -8.24 37.18
N PHE A 193 -11.13 -8.25 36.09
CA PHE A 193 -11.60 -7.08 35.38
C PHE A 193 -13.12 -7.06 35.26
N THR A 194 -13.70 -5.89 35.41
CA THR A 194 -15.15 -5.65 35.28
C THR A 194 -15.39 -4.61 34.18
N PHE A 195 -16.24 -4.94 33.23
CA PHE A 195 -16.78 -4.00 32.24
C PHE A 195 -17.92 -3.23 32.89
N GLY A 196 -17.80 -1.92 33.06
CA GLY A 196 -18.90 -1.14 33.62
C GLY A 196 -18.52 0.22 34.16
N GLY A 197 -19.35 1.20 33.81
CA GLY A 197 -19.20 2.63 34.11
C GLY A 197 -19.50 3.43 32.83
N LYS A 198 -20.45 4.37 32.88
CA LYS A 198 -20.62 5.34 31.80
C LYS A 198 -19.52 6.40 31.93
N ALA A 199 -18.72 6.60 30.89
CA ALA A 199 -17.88 7.78 30.79
C ALA A 199 -18.78 9.03 30.81
N ASN A 200 -18.37 10.07 31.54
CA ASN A 200 -19.13 11.32 31.61
C ASN A 200 -19.03 11.99 30.23
N THR A 201 -20.09 11.95 29.44
CA THR A 201 -20.12 12.53 28.10
C THR A 201 -20.26 14.05 28.20
N ASP A 202 -19.14 14.77 28.18
CA ASP A 202 -19.18 16.20 27.87
C ASP A 202 -19.55 16.38 26.40
N THR A 203 -20.62 17.12 26.20
CA THR A 203 -21.27 17.45 24.93
C THR A 203 -20.39 18.35 24.07
N ASN A 204 -19.86 17.83 22.96
CA ASN A 204 -19.86 18.57 21.69
C ASN A 204 -19.56 17.67 20.48
N THR A 205 -20.19 18.02 19.36
CA THR A 205 -20.12 17.46 17.99
C THR A 205 -21.06 16.30 17.63
N LYS A 206 -22.16 16.73 17.02
CA LYS A 206 -23.23 16.05 16.29
C LYS A 206 -22.71 14.96 15.33
N ALA A 207 -22.99 13.69 15.64
CA ALA A 207 -23.08 12.61 14.66
C ALA A 207 -24.56 12.33 14.38
N THR A 208 -24.93 12.39 13.10
CA THR A 208 -26.28 12.13 12.57
C THR A 208 -26.73 10.70 12.85
N THR A 209 -27.84 10.57 13.58
CA THR A 209 -28.58 9.34 13.86
C THR A 209 -29.36 8.86 12.63
N PRO A 210 -29.30 7.57 12.26
CA PRO A 210 -30.36 6.92 11.51
C PRO A 210 -31.50 6.48 12.45
N ALA A 211 -32.72 6.54 11.93
CA ALA A 211 -33.99 6.47 12.65
C ALA A 211 -34.20 5.21 13.52
N ALA A 212 -34.84 5.44 14.66
CA ALA A 212 -35.33 4.41 15.57
C ALA A 212 -36.47 3.60 14.94
N VAL A 213 -36.32 2.28 14.90
CA VAL A 213 -37.44 1.34 14.72
C VAL A 213 -38.00 1.03 16.10
N THR A 214 -39.17 1.59 16.40
CA THR A 214 -39.97 1.26 17.57
C THR A 214 -40.61 -0.12 17.41
N THR A 215 -40.23 -1.08 18.25
CA THR A 215 -41.11 -2.22 18.58
C THR A 215 -41.24 -2.32 20.09
N LYS A 216 -42.42 -1.92 20.56
CA LYS A 216 -42.92 -1.97 21.93
C LYS A 216 -43.11 -3.44 22.34
N ALA A 217 -42.45 -3.86 23.40
CA ALA A 217 -42.73 -5.11 24.09
C ALA A 217 -43.94 -4.92 25.02
N ALA A 218 -44.87 -5.88 25.01
CA ALA A 218 -45.81 -6.12 26.08
C ALA A 218 -45.81 -7.63 26.38
N ALA A 219 -45.50 -7.97 27.63
CA ALA A 219 -45.58 -9.31 28.18
C ALA A 219 -46.97 -9.52 28.80
N THR A 220 -47.57 -10.72 28.64
CA THR A 220 -47.98 -11.61 29.76
C THR A 220 -48.63 -12.93 29.31
N THR A 221 -48.23 -14.01 30.01
CA THR A 221 -48.96 -15.22 30.46
C THR A 221 -49.50 -16.29 29.49
N LYS A 222 -48.74 -17.41 29.42
CA LYS A 222 -49.07 -18.83 29.67
C LYS A 222 -50.55 -19.29 29.65
N ALA A 223 -50.88 -20.22 28.75
CA ALA A 223 -51.65 -21.44 29.03
C ALA A 223 -51.54 -22.43 27.85
N ALA A 224 -51.47 -23.73 28.18
CA ALA A 224 -51.34 -24.85 27.25
C ALA A 224 -52.72 -25.42 26.86
N ALA A 225 -52.85 -25.95 25.63
CA ALA A 225 -53.61 -27.18 25.34
C ALA A 225 -53.43 -27.62 23.87
N THR A 226 -53.22 -28.92 23.74
CA THR A 226 -53.20 -29.81 22.56
C THR A 226 -54.47 -29.76 21.69
N THR A 227 -54.34 -29.90 20.36
CA THR A 227 -54.70 -31.12 19.59
C THR A 227 -54.74 -30.90 18.05
N LYS A 228 -54.21 -31.91 17.36
CA LYS A 228 -54.57 -32.53 16.06
C LYS A 228 -54.45 -31.79 14.71
N ALA A 229 -53.84 -32.55 13.81
CA ALA A 229 -53.63 -32.38 12.38
C ALA A 229 -54.92 -32.24 11.54
N ALA A 230 -54.82 -31.62 10.35
CA ALA A 230 -54.90 -32.32 9.07
C ALA A 230 -54.74 -31.37 7.83
N THR A 231 -54.10 -31.94 6.81
CA THR A 231 -54.34 -31.80 5.35
C THR A 231 -53.66 -30.68 4.55
N ALA A 232 -52.86 -31.17 3.60
CA ALA A 232 -52.20 -30.48 2.49
C ALA A 232 -53.18 -29.96 1.43
N THR A 233 -52.83 -28.85 0.77
CA THR A 233 -53.40 -28.49 -0.53
C THR A 233 -52.31 -27.92 -1.45
N LYS A 234 -52.28 -28.48 -2.66
CA LYS A 234 -51.35 -28.26 -3.77
C LYS A 234 -51.33 -26.81 -4.26
N ILE A 235 -50.15 -26.30 -4.61
CA ILE A 235 -50.00 -25.13 -5.49
C ILE A 235 -49.22 -25.55 -6.74
N LYS A 236 -49.81 -25.21 -7.90
CA LYS A 236 -49.44 -25.59 -9.27
C LYS A 236 -48.15 -24.91 -9.73
N LEU A 237 -47.35 -25.71 -10.45
CA LEU A 237 -46.18 -25.32 -11.22
C LEU A 237 -46.62 -24.90 -12.63
N PHE A 238 -46.22 -23.70 -13.09
CA PHE A 238 -46.40 -23.27 -14.47
C PHE A 238 -45.20 -23.74 -15.32
N THR A 239 -45.50 -24.55 -16.34
CA THR A 239 -44.59 -24.96 -17.42
C THR A 239 -44.96 -24.15 -18.66
N VAL A 240 -43.98 -23.59 -19.37
CA VAL A 240 -44.17 -23.05 -20.73
C VAL A 240 -43.33 -23.88 -21.68
N GLY A 241 -44.01 -24.51 -22.63
CA GLY A 241 -43.47 -25.48 -23.56
C GLY A 241 -42.82 -24.85 -24.80
N SER A 242 -41.90 -25.64 -25.34
CA SER A 242 -41.21 -25.56 -26.61
C SER A 242 -42.17 -25.73 -27.80
N GLY A 243 -41.85 -25.07 -28.92
CA GLY A 243 -42.42 -25.37 -30.24
C GLY A 243 -41.33 -25.28 -31.31
N ALA A 244 -41.14 -26.37 -32.05
CA ALA A 244 -40.20 -26.51 -33.17
C ALA A 244 -40.98 -26.99 -34.42
N ALA A 245 -40.59 -26.49 -35.61
CA ALA A 245 -40.73 -27.04 -36.98
C ALA A 245 -40.50 -25.87 -37.98
N ALA A 246 -39.90 -25.95 -39.17
CA ALA A 246 -39.47 -27.03 -40.08
C ALA A 246 -38.32 -26.47 -40.98
N VAL A 247 -37.23 -27.20 -41.26
CA VAL A 247 -36.95 -28.08 -42.43
C VAL A 247 -37.03 -27.42 -43.82
N GLY A 248 -35.89 -27.38 -44.52
CA GLY A 248 -35.73 -27.14 -45.96
C GLY A 248 -34.31 -27.49 -46.42
N THR A 249 -34.18 -28.53 -47.23
CA THR A 249 -33.01 -29.36 -47.56
C THR A 249 -32.28 -29.01 -48.87
N GLN A 250 -30.95 -29.27 -48.90
CA GLN A 250 -30.17 -29.99 -49.97
C GLN A 250 -29.74 -29.27 -51.30
N THR A 251 -28.58 -29.45 -51.97
CA THR A 251 -27.32 -30.26 -51.88
C THR A 251 -26.20 -29.65 -52.82
N PRO A 252 -25.08 -30.30 -53.28
CA PRO A 252 -23.70 -29.77 -53.18
C PRO A 252 -22.93 -29.63 -54.52
N VAL A 253 -21.71 -29.06 -54.53
CA VAL A 253 -20.70 -29.28 -55.61
C VAL A 253 -19.28 -29.30 -55.03
N ALA A 254 -18.43 -30.13 -55.65
CA ALA A 254 -17.17 -30.68 -55.15
C ALA A 254 -15.89 -29.98 -55.66
N THR A 255 -14.81 -30.17 -54.87
CA THR A 255 -13.35 -30.26 -55.14
C THR A 255 -12.68 -29.65 -56.39
N THR A 256 -11.56 -28.94 -56.15
CA THR A 256 -10.28 -29.10 -56.88
C THR A 256 -9.06 -28.83 -55.97
N LYS A 257 -7.93 -29.45 -56.31
CA LYS A 257 -6.71 -29.72 -55.50
C LYS A 257 -5.46 -29.03 -56.08
N ALA A 258 -4.51 -28.69 -55.18
CA ALA A 258 -3.03 -28.48 -55.33
C ALA A 258 -2.50 -27.19 -56.03
N PRO A 259 -1.23 -26.75 -55.81
CA PRO A 259 -0.07 -27.43 -55.18
C PRO A 259 0.75 -26.60 -54.14
N ALA A 260 1.86 -27.21 -53.71
CA ALA A 260 2.72 -26.87 -52.58
C ALA A 260 3.92 -25.94 -52.86
N ALA A 261 4.49 -25.44 -51.75
CA ALA A 261 5.85 -24.96 -51.47
C ALA A 261 6.28 -23.58 -52.03
N THR A 262 6.72 -22.68 -51.14
CA THR A 262 8.14 -22.26 -50.98
C THR A 262 8.32 -21.44 -49.68
N THR A 263 9.39 -21.74 -48.95
CA THR A 263 9.84 -21.22 -47.66
C THR A 263 10.79 -20.02 -47.76
N THR A 264 10.64 -18.98 -46.93
CA THR A 264 11.74 -18.21 -46.24
C THR A 264 11.13 -17.21 -45.22
N PRO A 265 11.85 -16.72 -44.19
CA PRO A 265 11.42 -16.81 -42.80
C PRO A 265 10.89 -15.48 -42.24
N ALA A 266 9.76 -15.53 -41.54
CA ALA A 266 9.28 -14.42 -40.75
C ALA A 266 10.10 -14.26 -39.47
N GLN A 267 10.68 -13.08 -39.33
CA GLN A 267 11.39 -12.55 -38.18
C GLN A 267 10.56 -12.74 -36.90
N ALA A 268 11.08 -13.53 -35.96
CA ALA A 268 10.49 -13.69 -34.64
C ALA A 268 10.67 -12.38 -33.84
N THR A 269 9.60 -11.61 -33.68
CA THR A 269 9.50 -10.59 -32.63
C THR A 269 9.57 -11.27 -31.26
N THR A 270 10.68 -11.08 -30.57
CA THR A 270 10.91 -11.51 -29.19
C THR A 270 9.89 -10.83 -28.27
N LYS A 271 8.96 -11.64 -27.73
CA LYS A 271 8.14 -11.26 -26.57
C LYS A 271 9.06 -11.05 -25.37
N ASN A 272 9.05 -9.84 -24.81
CA ASN A 272 9.60 -9.59 -23.48
C ASN A 272 8.73 -10.34 -22.47
N ASN A 273 9.33 -11.36 -21.82
CA ASN A 273 8.71 -12.15 -20.76
C ASN A 273 8.50 -11.30 -19.50
N ALA A 274 7.32 -10.71 -19.37
CA ALA A 274 6.74 -10.43 -18.06
C ALA A 274 5.96 -11.70 -17.65
N ALA A 275 6.40 -12.37 -16.59
CA ALA A 275 5.65 -13.46 -15.98
C ALA A 275 4.93 -12.95 -14.71
N PRO A 276 3.73 -13.47 -14.41
CA PRO A 276 2.76 -12.84 -13.53
C PRO A 276 3.01 -13.20 -12.05
N THR A 277 2.84 -12.22 -11.17
CA THR A 277 2.59 -12.48 -9.74
C THR A 277 1.32 -13.33 -9.64
N ALA A 278 1.38 -14.45 -8.92
CA ALA A 278 0.25 -15.37 -8.80
C ALA A 278 -0.99 -14.64 -8.27
N THR A 279 -2.11 -14.66 -9.00
CA THR A 279 -3.37 -14.02 -8.57
C THR A 279 -4.17 -14.88 -7.58
N THR A 280 -3.68 -16.09 -7.28
CA THR A 280 -4.30 -17.05 -6.36
C THR A 280 -3.35 -17.35 -5.20
N PRO A 281 -3.85 -17.48 -3.96
CA PRO A 281 -3.00 -17.76 -2.81
C PRO A 281 -2.22 -19.08 -2.98
N VAL A 282 -0.88 -19.00 -3.01
CA VAL A 282 0.02 -20.17 -3.09
C VAL A 282 0.58 -20.47 -1.71
N LYS A 283 0.63 -21.73 -1.30
CA LYS A 283 1.22 -22.12 -0.02
C LYS A 283 2.73 -21.80 -0.03
N VAL A 284 3.21 -21.08 0.98
CA VAL A 284 4.65 -20.87 1.19
C VAL A 284 5.23 -21.99 2.05
N SER A 285 6.47 -22.38 1.74
CA SER A 285 7.27 -23.29 2.57
C SER A 285 7.93 -22.57 3.77
N GLY A 286 7.97 -21.23 3.77
CA GLY A 286 8.44 -20.39 4.87
C GLY A 286 7.40 -20.04 5.94
N ALA A 287 7.78 -19.17 6.88
CA ALA A 287 6.91 -18.68 7.95
C ALA A 287 5.86 -17.70 7.39
N GLY A 288 4.65 -18.18 7.09
CA GLY A 288 3.60 -17.32 6.55
C GLY A 288 2.34 -18.03 6.04
N GLY A 289 2.37 -19.37 5.90
CA GLY A 289 1.21 -20.15 5.47
C GLY A 289 0.93 -20.01 3.98
N THR A 290 0.36 -18.87 3.56
CA THR A 290 -0.06 -18.64 2.17
C THR A 290 0.41 -17.27 1.67
N LEU A 291 0.96 -17.20 0.45
CA LEU A 291 1.28 -15.95 -0.24
C LEU A 291 0.03 -15.08 -0.32
N ASN A 292 0.20 -13.80 0.03
CA ASN A 292 -0.79 -12.77 -0.20
C ASN A 292 -0.34 -11.92 -1.40
N PRO A 293 -0.93 -12.10 -2.59
CA PRO A 293 -0.50 -11.42 -3.81
C PRO A 293 -0.50 -9.89 -3.70
N THR A 294 -1.47 -9.31 -2.98
CA THR A 294 -1.52 -7.86 -2.76
C THR A 294 -0.37 -7.40 -1.89
N ALA A 295 -0.09 -8.12 -0.80
CA ALA A 295 1.02 -7.78 0.09
C ALA A 295 2.39 -7.98 -0.58
N VAL A 296 2.50 -8.94 -1.51
CA VAL A 296 3.68 -9.11 -2.37
C VAL A 296 3.82 -7.92 -3.33
N ALA A 297 2.74 -7.52 -4.00
CA ALA A 297 2.76 -6.37 -4.92
C ALA A 297 3.15 -5.06 -4.23
N GLU A 298 2.71 -4.86 -2.99
CA GLU A 298 3.11 -3.73 -2.14
C GLU A 298 4.57 -3.85 -1.69
N ALA A 299 4.98 -5.01 -1.16
CA ALA A 299 6.32 -5.19 -0.63
C ALA A 299 7.40 -5.22 -1.71
N GLN A 300 7.08 -5.70 -2.91
CA GLN A 300 8.04 -5.92 -3.99
C GLN A 300 7.73 -5.04 -5.21
N GLN A 301 7.47 -3.75 -4.97
CA GLN A 301 7.20 -2.82 -6.06
C GLN A 301 8.39 -2.73 -7.02
N LYS A 302 8.12 -2.97 -8.29
CA LYS A 302 9.13 -2.84 -9.34
C LYS A 302 9.46 -1.38 -9.58
N ASP A 303 10.72 -1.03 -9.36
CA ASP A 303 11.25 0.25 -9.77
C ASP A 303 11.45 0.29 -11.30
N ASN A 304 10.48 0.92 -11.98
CA ASN A 304 10.51 1.11 -13.42
C ASN A 304 11.39 2.31 -13.85
N SER A 305 11.81 3.16 -12.91
CA SER A 305 12.77 4.24 -13.17
C SER A 305 14.22 3.77 -13.08
N ALA A 306 14.43 2.53 -12.62
CA ALA A 306 15.74 1.98 -12.35
C ALA A 306 16.62 1.87 -13.60
N THR A 307 17.87 2.33 -13.49
CA THR A 307 18.93 2.01 -14.44
C THR A 307 19.51 0.64 -14.09
N ARG A 308 19.31 -0.34 -14.99
CA ARG A 308 19.81 -1.71 -14.85
C ARG A 308 21.14 -1.85 -15.57
N ALA A 309 22.20 -2.15 -14.83
CA ALA A 309 23.55 -2.20 -15.35
C ALA A 309 23.89 -3.56 -15.98
N ALA A 310 23.25 -4.64 -15.53
CA ALA A 310 23.37 -5.96 -16.12
C ALA A 310 22.20 -6.86 -15.70
N THR A 311 21.86 -7.79 -16.59
CA THR A 311 21.08 -9.00 -16.36
C THR A 311 21.87 -10.12 -17.02
N GLY A 312 22.24 -11.17 -16.29
CA GLY A 312 23.17 -12.19 -16.78
C GLY A 312 22.60 -13.59 -16.77
N ASP A 313 22.98 -14.39 -17.76
CA ASP A 313 22.98 -15.85 -17.74
C ASP A 313 24.44 -16.35 -17.70
N SER A 314 24.73 -17.38 -16.91
CA SER A 314 26.09 -17.93 -16.79
C SER A 314 26.06 -19.44 -16.78
N THR A 315 27.22 -20.04 -17.10
CA THR A 315 27.49 -21.46 -16.90
C THR A 315 28.15 -21.67 -15.54
N GLY A 316 27.76 -22.69 -14.78
CA GLY A 316 28.37 -23.02 -13.50
C GLY A 316 27.36 -23.06 -12.36
N GLN A 317 27.65 -22.36 -11.26
CA GLN A 317 26.72 -22.20 -10.14
C GLN A 317 26.16 -20.78 -10.10
N CYS A 318 24.85 -20.67 -9.93
CA CYS A 318 24.09 -19.43 -9.92
C CYS A 318 23.41 -19.24 -8.57
N LEU A 319 23.23 -17.99 -8.18
CA LEU A 319 22.28 -17.65 -7.13
C LEU A 319 20.90 -18.09 -7.58
N SER A 320 20.13 -18.69 -6.69
CA SER A 320 18.81 -19.23 -6.98
C SER A 320 17.89 -18.99 -5.79
N ILE A 321 16.69 -18.52 -6.08
CA ILE A 321 15.64 -18.35 -5.08
C ILE A 321 14.44 -19.23 -5.41
N ASP A 322 13.70 -19.59 -4.37
CA ASP A 322 12.38 -20.19 -4.46
C ASP A 322 11.41 -19.16 -3.87
N GLU A 323 10.56 -18.57 -4.72
CA GLU A 323 9.59 -17.53 -4.32
C GLU A 323 8.65 -18.00 -3.19
N THR A 324 8.43 -19.32 -3.09
CA THR A 324 7.58 -19.89 -2.04
C THR A 324 8.31 -20.05 -0.70
N ALA A 325 9.63 -19.87 -0.63
CA ALA A 325 10.39 -20.07 0.60
C ALA A 325 10.37 -18.87 1.56
N GLY A 326 9.71 -17.77 1.17
CA GLY A 326 9.58 -16.56 1.97
C GLY A 326 8.40 -16.55 2.95
N ASP A 327 8.17 -15.39 3.56
CA ASP A 327 6.93 -15.08 4.26
C ASP A 327 5.79 -14.77 3.26
N PHE A 328 4.62 -14.40 3.79
CA PHE A 328 3.44 -14.10 2.97
C PHE A 328 3.60 -12.90 2.00
N ARG A 329 4.71 -12.16 2.06
CA ARG A 329 5.10 -11.02 1.20
C ARG A 329 6.34 -11.31 0.34
N GLU A 330 6.76 -12.58 0.28
CA GLU A 330 8.02 -12.98 -0.38
C GLU A 330 9.26 -12.33 0.27
N ASN A 331 9.17 -11.93 1.54
CA ASN A 331 10.36 -11.53 2.30
C ASN A 331 11.03 -12.74 2.93
N LEU A 332 12.29 -12.59 3.28
CA LEU A 332 13.09 -13.61 3.97
C LEU A 332 13.28 -14.89 3.14
N ILE A 333 13.20 -14.80 1.80
CA ILE A 333 13.48 -15.94 0.92
C ILE A 333 14.99 -16.26 1.01
N PRO A 334 15.40 -17.47 1.40
CA PRO A 334 16.81 -17.85 1.40
C PRO A 334 17.40 -17.84 -0.02
N VAL A 335 18.69 -17.49 -0.13
CA VAL A 335 19.41 -17.51 -1.41
C VAL A 335 20.29 -18.75 -1.48
N ALA A 336 19.88 -19.69 -2.33
CA ALA A 336 20.63 -20.89 -2.62
C ALA A 336 21.69 -20.63 -3.71
N VAL A 337 22.67 -21.51 -3.80
CA VAL A 337 23.64 -21.57 -4.89
C VAL A 337 23.45 -22.92 -5.57
N LYS A 338 22.89 -22.91 -6.78
CA LYS A 338 22.52 -24.12 -7.54
C LYS A 338 23.22 -24.12 -8.90
N LYS A 339 23.23 -25.26 -9.59
CA LYS A 339 23.68 -25.31 -10.99
C LYS A 339 22.84 -24.34 -11.83
N CYS A 340 23.49 -23.53 -12.65
CA CYS A 340 22.80 -22.62 -13.55
C CYS A 340 21.94 -23.40 -14.54
N ASP A 341 20.64 -23.11 -14.58
CA ASP A 341 19.64 -23.70 -15.48
C ASP A 341 18.84 -22.64 -16.26
N GLY A 342 19.07 -21.35 -15.98
CA GLY A 342 18.41 -20.23 -16.64
C GLY A 342 16.96 -19.99 -16.17
N SER A 343 16.52 -20.69 -15.12
CA SER A 343 15.21 -20.47 -14.51
C SER A 343 15.04 -19.03 -14.02
N ALA A 344 13.78 -18.59 -13.92
CA ALA A 344 13.47 -17.22 -13.50
C ALA A 344 14.04 -16.90 -12.10
N GLY A 345 14.05 -17.87 -11.19
CA GLY A 345 14.63 -17.73 -9.85
C GLY A 345 16.16 -17.58 -9.82
N GLN A 346 16.84 -17.68 -10.96
CA GLN A 346 18.29 -17.45 -11.09
C GLN A 346 18.65 -16.11 -11.73
N LYS A 347 17.64 -15.29 -12.07
CA LYS A 347 17.84 -14.01 -12.74
C LYS A 347 17.83 -12.86 -11.74
N PHE A 348 18.88 -12.03 -11.82
CA PHE A 348 19.04 -10.87 -10.98
C PHE A 348 19.42 -9.65 -11.81
N ASP A 349 18.87 -8.51 -11.44
CA ASP A 349 19.16 -7.21 -12.00
C ASP A 349 20.05 -6.41 -11.05
N PHE A 350 21.06 -5.74 -11.61
CA PHE A 350 21.93 -4.83 -10.88
C PHE A 350 21.43 -3.40 -11.07
N ILE A 351 20.79 -2.83 -10.04
CA ILE A 351 20.20 -1.49 -10.11
C ILE A 351 21.18 -0.49 -9.49
N THR A 352 21.74 0.40 -10.30
CA THR A 352 22.73 1.41 -9.88
C THR A 352 22.12 2.80 -9.66
N LYS A 353 20.93 3.04 -10.21
CA LYS A 353 20.13 4.26 -10.02
C LYS A 353 18.65 3.89 -10.00
N GLY A 354 17.83 4.56 -9.18
CA GLY A 354 16.40 4.31 -9.06
C GLY A 354 15.80 4.92 -7.78
N VAL A 355 14.49 4.71 -7.55
CA VAL A 355 13.75 5.11 -6.35
C VAL A 355 14.45 4.64 -5.08
N HIS A 356 14.92 3.39 -5.08
CA HIS A 356 15.58 2.78 -3.92
C HIS A 356 17.11 2.72 -4.05
N ASN A 357 17.72 3.27 -5.09
CA ASN A 357 19.17 3.41 -5.13
C ASN A 357 19.57 4.73 -5.79
N ASN A 358 19.98 5.69 -4.97
CA ASN A 358 20.52 6.97 -5.41
C ASN A 358 21.98 7.17 -4.96
N LYS A 359 22.66 6.12 -4.48
CA LYS A 359 24.04 6.20 -3.99
C LYS A 359 25.02 5.87 -5.11
N ASP A 360 25.87 6.83 -5.46
CA ASP A 360 26.90 6.64 -6.48
C ASP A 360 27.88 5.51 -6.12
N GLY A 361 28.25 4.72 -7.12
CA GLY A 361 29.17 3.60 -6.96
C GLY A 361 28.63 2.45 -6.10
N LYS A 362 27.32 2.38 -5.89
CA LYS A 362 26.62 1.28 -5.20
C LYS A 362 25.55 0.66 -6.10
N THR A 363 25.22 -0.59 -5.83
CA THR A 363 24.15 -1.31 -6.53
C THR A 363 23.23 -2.00 -5.52
N LEU A 364 21.96 -2.10 -5.89
CA LEU A 364 21.06 -3.13 -5.41
C LEU A 364 21.20 -4.35 -6.31
N ILE A 365 21.06 -5.54 -5.74
CA ILE A 365 20.95 -6.81 -6.48
C ILE A 365 19.52 -7.29 -6.30
N VAL A 366 18.74 -7.26 -7.38
CA VAL A 366 17.29 -7.44 -7.32
C VAL A 366 16.89 -8.70 -8.06
N SER A 367 16.15 -9.58 -7.42
CA SER A 367 15.56 -10.76 -8.06
C SER A 367 14.62 -10.31 -9.18
N SER A 368 14.82 -10.80 -10.41
CA SER A 368 13.90 -10.52 -11.52
C SER A 368 12.59 -11.31 -11.41
N LEU A 369 12.54 -12.35 -10.56
CA LEU A 369 11.33 -13.14 -10.29
C LEU A 369 10.40 -12.40 -9.32
N THR A 370 10.94 -11.94 -8.19
CA THR A 370 10.13 -11.38 -7.10
C THR A 370 10.21 -9.86 -7.01
N ASN A 371 11.15 -9.19 -7.69
CA ASN A 371 11.52 -7.78 -7.50
C ASN A 371 12.10 -7.43 -6.11
N GLY A 372 12.37 -8.43 -5.27
CA GLY A 372 13.01 -8.21 -3.98
C GLY A 372 14.52 -8.06 -4.06
N CYS A 373 15.09 -7.33 -3.10
CA CYS A 373 16.50 -7.02 -2.98
C CYS A 373 17.24 -8.07 -2.14
N LEU A 374 18.44 -8.46 -2.57
CA LEU A 374 19.39 -9.18 -1.73
C LEU A 374 19.72 -8.34 -0.49
N SER A 375 19.57 -8.94 0.70
CA SER A 375 19.67 -8.26 1.99
C SER A 375 20.51 -9.06 2.97
N PHE A 376 21.29 -8.36 3.80
CA PHE A 376 22.09 -8.92 4.88
C PHE A 376 21.71 -8.37 6.25
N ASP A 377 21.18 -9.22 7.13
CA ASP A 377 20.88 -8.88 8.52
C ASP A 377 21.74 -9.70 9.49
N PRO A 378 22.79 -9.13 10.10
CA PRO A 378 23.69 -9.85 10.99
C PRO A 378 23.02 -10.29 12.30
N ARG A 379 21.86 -9.73 12.64
CA ARG A 379 21.10 -10.06 13.86
C ARG A 379 20.32 -11.37 13.73
N ARG A 380 20.17 -11.89 12.51
CA ARG A 380 19.48 -13.16 12.25
C ARG A 380 20.40 -14.34 12.55
N GLY A 381 19.81 -15.49 12.83
CA GLY A 381 20.53 -16.75 13.08
C GLY A 381 21.19 -17.32 11.82
N ASN A 382 20.66 -18.41 11.28
CA ASN A 382 21.25 -19.08 10.10
C ASN A 382 20.85 -18.43 8.76
N ASP A 383 19.84 -17.54 8.75
CA ASP A 383 19.28 -16.90 7.55
C ASP A 383 19.68 -15.42 7.45
N LYS A 384 20.97 -15.14 7.56
CA LYS A 384 21.49 -13.76 7.52
C LYS A 384 21.40 -13.13 6.14
N ILE A 385 21.40 -13.94 5.07
CA ILE A 385 21.34 -13.51 3.67
C ILE A 385 20.03 -14.00 3.06
N HIS A 386 19.23 -13.09 2.54
CA HIS A 386 17.89 -13.40 2.04
C HIS A 386 17.41 -12.34 1.04
N ILE A 387 16.36 -12.64 0.29
CA ILE A 387 15.60 -11.65 -0.46
C ILE A 387 14.64 -10.94 0.48
N PHE A 388 14.62 -9.62 0.39
CA PHE A 388 13.75 -8.75 1.17
C PHE A 388 13.28 -7.59 0.31
N SER A 389 12.12 -7.06 0.64
CA SER A 389 11.58 -5.83 0.05
C SER A 389 12.64 -4.75 -0.09
N CYS A 390 12.76 -4.21 -1.30
CA CYS A 390 13.68 -3.11 -1.61
C CYS A 390 13.25 -1.86 -0.82
N GLY A 391 14.16 -1.30 -0.01
CA GLY A 391 13.82 -0.19 0.90
C GLY A 391 13.89 -0.54 2.39
N GLY A 392 14.41 -1.71 2.76
CA GLY A 392 14.73 -2.07 4.15
C GLY A 392 13.53 -2.28 5.10
N ARG A 393 12.30 -1.93 4.69
CA ARG A 393 11.05 -2.23 5.39
C ARG A 393 10.33 -3.37 4.71
N ALA A 394 9.64 -4.20 5.49
CA ALA A 394 9.00 -5.40 4.98
C ALA A 394 7.81 -5.14 4.04
N ASP A 395 7.35 -3.89 3.94
CA ASP A 395 6.21 -3.44 3.15
C ASP A 395 6.60 -2.59 1.94
N GLY A 396 7.88 -2.44 1.61
CA GLY A 396 8.34 -1.65 0.45
C GLY A 396 8.38 -0.14 0.67
N SER A 397 7.79 0.38 1.74
CA SER A 397 7.66 1.83 1.98
C SER A 397 8.95 2.53 2.43
N GLY A 398 10.01 1.77 2.68
CA GLY A 398 11.22 2.30 3.32
C GLY A 398 12.29 2.80 2.35
N GLN A 399 13.36 3.37 2.94
CA GLN A 399 14.57 3.76 2.23
C GLN A 399 15.59 2.64 2.29
N VAL A 400 16.35 2.46 1.21
CA VAL A 400 17.42 1.45 1.18
C VAL A 400 18.39 1.67 2.32
N THR A 401 18.70 0.58 3.02
CA THR A 401 19.71 0.57 4.08
C THR A 401 21.00 -0.04 3.56
N ASP A 402 22.10 0.21 4.26
CA ASP A 402 23.42 -0.34 3.90
C ASP A 402 23.46 -1.87 3.92
N SER A 403 22.45 -2.53 4.51
CA SER A 403 22.23 -3.98 4.45
C SER A 403 21.84 -4.52 3.08
N GLN A 404 21.38 -3.67 2.16
CA GLN A 404 20.95 -4.06 0.82
C GLN A 404 21.85 -3.50 -0.29
N LEU A 405 22.83 -2.67 0.09
CA LEU A 405 23.74 -2.02 -0.85
C LEU A 405 25.05 -2.80 -0.94
N PHE A 406 25.56 -2.88 -2.17
CA PHE A 406 26.83 -3.51 -2.50
C PHE A 406 27.72 -2.53 -3.27
N PRO A 407 29.05 -2.54 -3.08
CA PRO A 407 29.97 -1.80 -3.93
C PRO A 407 29.77 -2.16 -5.41
N PHE A 408 29.74 -1.15 -6.27
CA PHE A 408 29.58 -1.34 -7.71
C PHE A 408 30.57 -0.49 -8.50
N SER A 409 31.19 -1.11 -9.50
CA SER A 409 31.90 -0.40 -10.57
C SER A 409 31.56 -1.08 -11.90
N ALA A 410 31.58 -0.33 -13.00
CA ALA A 410 31.37 -0.90 -14.33
C ALA A 410 32.41 -1.99 -14.68
N VAL A 411 33.60 -1.92 -14.06
CA VAL A 411 34.66 -2.94 -14.19
C VAL A 411 34.29 -4.23 -13.44
N THR A 412 33.53 -4.13 -12.35
CA THR A 412 33.10 -5.28 -11.52
C THR A 412 32.06 -6.18 -12.19
N LEU A 413 31.41 -5.73 -13.28
CA LEU A 413 30.54 -6.61 -14.08
C LEU A 413 31.33 -7.57 -14.98
N THR A 414 32.58 -7.22 -15.31
CA THR A 414 33.44 -7.99 -16.23
C THR A 414 34.49 -8.84 -15.53
N LYS A 415 34.68 -8.65 -14.22
CA LYS A 415 35.64 -9.39 -13.39
C LYS A 415 34.94 -9.97 -12.18
N ALA A 416 35.42 -11.13 -11.73
CA ALA A 416 34.93 -11.72 -10.49
C ALA A 416 35.23 -10.78 -9.31
N GLY A 417 34.22 -10.53 -8.47
CA GLY A 417 34.32 -9.66 -7.31
C GLY A 417 33.53 -10.19 -6.11
N PRO A 418 33.84 -9.75 -4.89
CA PRO A 418 33.13 -10.20 -3.71
C PRO A 418 31.77 -9.50 -3.57
N LEU A 419 30.77 -10.25 -3.13
CA LEU A 419 29.51 -9.68 -2.65
C LEU A 419 29.68 -9.28 -1.18
N ALA A 420 29.99 -8.01 -0.94
CA ALA A 420 30.21 -7.45 0.38
C ALA A 420 29.12 -6.39 0.70
N PRO A 421 28.24 -6.63 1.69
CA PRO A 421 27.20 -5.66 2.05
C PRO A 421 27.84 -4.47 2.79
N LEU A 422 27.28 -3.27 2.63
CA LEU A 422 27.86 -2.06 3.23
C LEU A 422 27.68 -1.95 4.75
N ASN A 423 26.69 -2.62 5.34
CA ASN A 423 26.41 -2.54 6.78
C ASN A 423 27.37 -3.37 7.65
N GLN A 424 28.27 -4.15 7.04
CA GLN A 424 29.21 -4.98 7.77
C GLN A 424 30.58 -4.98 7.08
N GLN A 425 31.56 -4.34 7.71
CA GLN A 425 32.93 -4.33 7.20
C GLN A 425 33.55 -5.72 7.24
N ASN A 426 34.44 -6.00 6.29
CA ASN A 426 35.19 -7.26 6.18
C ASN A 426 34.32 -8.52 6.14
N THR A 427 33.08 -8.40 5.68
CA THR A 427 32.19 -9.54 5.48
C THR A 427 31.87 -9.69 3.99
N CYS A 428 32.07 -10.89 3.47
CA CYS A 428 31.70 -11.27 2.12
C CYS A 428 30.76 -12.46 2.16
N PHE A 429 30.00 -12.65 1.10
CA PHE A 429 29.20 -13.85 0.95
C PHE A 429 30.06 -14.99 0.39
N VAL A 430 29.81 -16.20 0.86
CA VAL A 430 30.42 -17.43 0.38
C VAL A 430 29.35 -18.48 0.16
N ASN A 431 29.58 -19.39 -0.79
CA ASN A 431 28.78 -20.58 -0.88
C ASN A 431 29.23 -21.59 0.18
N THR A 432 28.36 -21.85 1.15
CA THR A 432 28.54 -22.90 2.15
C THR A 432 27.36 -23.85 2.07
N ASN A 433 27.62 -25.11 1.73
CA ASN A 433 26.60 -26.17 1.62
C ASN A 433 25.42 -25.81 0.68
N GLY A 434 25.68 -25.10 -0.41
CA GLY A 434 24.65 -24.75 -1.40
C GLY A 434 23.79 -23.54 -1.01
N PHE A 435 24.17 -22.78 0.01
CA PHE A 435 23.52 -21.53 0.40
C PHE A 435 24.56 -20.42 0.58
N LEU A 436 24.13 -19.18 0.34
CA LEU A 436 24.96 -18.03 0.70
C LEU A 436 25.03 -17.89 2.21
N GLN A 437 26.25 -17.80 2.73
CA GLN A 437 26.54 -17.52 4.14
C GLN A 437 27.56 -16.37 4.25
N PRO A 438 27.53 -15.56 5.32
CA PRO A 438 28.56 -14.56 5.55
C PRO A 438 29.86 -15.24 6.02
N ALA A 439 30.99 -14.72 5.55
CA ALA A 439 32.32 -15.09 6.02
C ALA A 439 33.21 -13.86 6.11
N ASP A 440 34.22 -13.93 6.98
CA ASP A 440 35.25 -12.90 7.04
C ASP A 440 36.02 -12.84 5.72
N CYS A 441 36.29 -11.63 5.23
CA CYS A 441 37.01 -11.42 3.99
C CYS A 441 37.82 -10.13 3.98
N ASN A 442 38.89 -10.15 3.19
CA ASN A 442 39.56 -8.95 2.73
C ASN A 442 38.99 -8.57 1.36
N VAL A 443 38.16 -7.53 1.28
CA VAL A 443 37.53 -7.11 0.01
C VAL A 443 38.55 -6.67 -1.06
N ALA A 444 39.78 -6.30 -0.68
CA ALA A 444 40.85 -5.97 -1.60
C ALA A 444 41.59 -7.21 -2.14
N SER A 445 41.50 -8.33 -1.44
CA SER A 445 42.10 -9.62 -1.83
C SER A 445 41.21 -10.78 -1.37
N PRO A 446 40.00 -10.91 -1.94
CA PRO A 446 39.05 -11.94 -1.54
C PRO A 446 39.55 -13.34 -1.94
N ALA A 447 39.21 -14.35 -1.15
CA ALA A 447 39.51 -15.74 -1.50
C ALA A 447 38.65 -16.21 -2.68
N THR A 448 39.10 -17.23 -3.42
CA THR A 448 38.44 -17.72 -4.64
C THR A 448 36.97 -18.13 -4.42
N ASN A 449 36.64 -18.67 -3.25
CA ASN A 449 35.26 -19.05 -2.89
C ASN A 449 34.37 -17.86 -2.47
N GLN A 450 34.92 -16.64 -2.45
CA GLN A 450 34.22 -15.38 -2.14
C GLN A 450 33.98 -14.55 -3.40
N LEU A 451 34.42 -15.02 -4.58
CA LEU A 451 34.35 -14.31 -5.84
C LEU A 451 33.11 -14.72 -6.64
N PHE A 452 32.35 -13.73 -7.11
CA PHE A 452 31.17 -13.90 -7.96
C PHE A 452 31.36 -13.14 -9.26
N THR A 453 30.87 -13.70 -10.35
CA THR A 453 30.82 -13.04 -11.65
C THR A 453 29.37 -12.78 -12.04
N VAL A 454 29.13 -11.68 -12.75
CA VAL A 454 27.87 -11.50 -13.45
C VAL A 454 28.01 -12.20 -14.80
N GLY A 455 27.06 -13.08 -15.13
CA GLY A 455 27.02 -13.76 -16.42
C GLY A 455 27.06 -12.79 -17.59
N SER A 456 27.42 -13.29 -18.79
CA SER A 456 27.65 -12.50 -20.01
C SER A 456 26.58 -11.43 -20.17
N ALA A 457 26.89 -10.20 -19.76
CA ALA A 457 25.92 -9.12 -19.84
C ALA A 457 25.59 -8.89 -21.31
N SER A 458 24.31 -9.00 -21.69
CA SER A 458 23.84 -8.33 -22.90
C SER A 458 23.87 -6.83 -22.62
N ALA A 459 25.06 -6.24 -22.66
CA ALA A 459 25.25 -4.81 -22.56
C ALA A 459 24.62 -4.16 -23.79
N ALA A 460 23.42 -3.60 -23.65
CA ALA A 460 22.86 -2.69 -24.64
C ALA A 460 23.02 -1.24 -24.15
N PRO A 461 24.08 -0.53 -24.55
CA PRO A 461 24.04 0.92 -24.61
C PRO A 461 23.45 1.35 -25.97
N PRO A 462 22.57 2.36 -26.05
CA PRO A 462 22.40 3.08 -27.30
C PRO A 462 23.71 3.84 -27.53
N ALA A 463 24.51 3.39 -28.50
CA ALA A 463 25.67 4.11 -28.98
C ALA A 463 25.22 5.47 -29.54
N ALA A 464 25.73 6.55 -28.96
CA ALA A 464 25.82 7.83 -29.64
C ALA A 464 26.77 7.64 -30.83
N GLY A 465 26.27 7.84 -32.05
CA GLY A 465 27.05 7.70 -33.27
C GLY A 465 28.21 8.69 -33.31
N ASN A 466 29.43 8.16 -33.42
CA ASN A 466 30.59 8.92 -33.87
C ASN A 466 30.46 9.16 -35.38
N GLY A 467 30.15 10.39 -35.77
CA GLY A 467 30.33 10.89 -37.14
C GLY A 467 31.76 11.40 -37.33
N SER A 468 32.47 10.79 -38.26
CA SER A 468 33.82 11.14 -38.72
C SER A 468 33.90 12.57 -39.26
N ALA A 469 35.03 13.22 -39.01
CA ALA A 469 35.35 14.55 -39.51
C ALA A 469 35.57 14.54 -41.03
N GLN A 470 34.80 15.36 -41.76
CA GLN A 470 35.21 15.86 -43.06
C GLN A 470 34.75 17.31 -43.22
N THR A 471 35.73 18.18 -43.44
CA THR A 471 35.63 19.60 -43.73
C THR A 471 35.00 19.84 -45.11
N THR A 472 34.04 20.76 -45.21
CA THR A 472 33.97 21.84 -46.24
C THR A 472 32.72 22.72 -46.12
N LYS A 473 32.97 24.03 -46.00
CA LYS A 473 32.27 25.21 -46.55
C LYS A 473 30.74 25.38 -46.39
N ALA A 474 30.36 26.39 -45.60
CA ALA A 474 29.02 27.01 -45.52
C ALA A 474 28.59 27.70 -46.84
N PRO A 475 27.28 27.83 -47.14
CA PRO A 475 26.54 29.00 -46.62
C PRO A 475 25.01 28.81 -46.35
N ALA A 476 24.47 29.87 -45.73
CA ALA A 476 23.08 30.32 -45.64
C ALA A 476 22.20 29.76 -44.50
N ALA A 477 21.91 30.67 -43.57
CA ALA A 477 21.08 30.50 -42.39
C ALA A 477 19.59 30.51 -42.73
N THR A 478 18.86 29.51 -42.25
CA THR A 478 17.41 29.57 -42.04
C THR A 478 17.16 29.36 -40.55
N THR A 479 16.69 30.41 -39.89
CA THR A 479 16.38 30.45 -38.47
C THR A 479 15.30 29.43 -38.11
N THR A 480 15.67 28.37 -37.40
CA THR A 480 14.74 27.47 -36.73
C THR A 480 14.98 27.56 -35.23
N ALA A 481 13.93 27.85 -34.48
CA ALA A 481 13.95 28.04 -33.03
C ALA A 481 14.48 26.79 -32.29
N PRO A 482 15.13 26.95 -31.12
CA PRO A 482 15.71 25.82 -30.39
C PRO A 482 14.61 24.89 -29.86
N ALA A 483 14.77 23.59 -30.11
CA ALA A 483 13.97 22.54 -29.49
C ALA A 483 14.19 22.56 -27.97
N THR A 484 13.16 23.00 -27.24
CA THR A 484 13.15 22.98 -25.78
C THR A 484 13.12 21.54 -25.30
N LYS A 485 14.14 21.16 -24.53
CA LYS A 485 14.25 19.87 -23.86
C LYS A 485 13.14 19.79 -22.79
N THR A 486 12.12 18.96 -23.02
CA THR A 486 10.97 18.83 -22.13
C THR A 486 11.35 18.05 -20.87
N THR A 487 11.42 18.74 -19.73
CA THR A 487 11.54 18.12 -18.41
C THR A 487 10.22 17.43 -18.07
N ALA A 488 10.26 16.15 -17.70
CA ALA A 488 9.08 15.43 -17.22
C ALA A 488 8.52 16.15 -15.97
N ALA A 489 7.27 16.59 -16.03
CA ALA A 489 6.58 17.11 -14.86
C ALA A 489 6.41 15.99 -13.83
N ALA A 490 7.03 16.16 -12.67
CA ALA A 490 6.93 15.26 -11.53
C ALA A 490 5.55 15.38 -10.89
N THR A 491 4.88 14.25 -10.68
CA THR A 491 3.73 14.16 -9.78
C THR A 491 4.19 14.59 -8.38
N ALA A 492 3.42 15.44 -7.70
CA ALA A 492 3.77 15.86 -6.34
C ALA A 492 3.91 14.62 -5.44
N THR A 493 5.02 14.50 -4.71
CA THR A 493 5.25 13.38 -3.78
C THR A 493 4.83 13.72 -2.36
N THR A 494 4.47 14.97 -2.10
CA THR A 494 4.03 15.48 -0.80
C THR A 494 2.52 15.68 -0.78
N PRO A 495 1.84 15.34 0.33
CA PRO A 495 0.41 15.59 0.49
C PRO A 495 0.04 17.08 0.28
N ILE A 496 -0.95 17.36 -0.56
CA ILE A 496 -1.40 18.73 -0.89
C ILE A 496 -2.73 19.02 -0.21
N LYS A 497 -2.83 20.08 0.59
CA LYS A 497 -4.11 20.47 1.21
C LYS A 497 -5.15 20.82 0.13
N VAL A 498 -6.35 20.25 0.20
CA VAL A 498 -7.47 20.67 -0.65
C VAL A 498 -8.23 21.81 0.02
N SER A 499 -8.56 22.84 -0.76
CA SER A 499 -9.26 24.03 -0.28
C SER A 499 -10.77 23.81 -0.05
N GLY A 500 -11.40 22.83 -0.71
CA GLY A 500 -12.86 22.67 -0.72
C GLY A 500 -13.47 21.70 0.30
N ALA A 501 -12.77 20.61 0.65
CA ALA A 501 -13.34 19.53 1.48
C ALA A 501 -12.60 19.30 2.83
N GLY A 502 -11.64 20.16 3.17
CA GLY A 502 -10.87 20.05 4.42
C GLY A 502 -9.92 18.85 4.50
N GLY A 503 -9.63 18.18 3.37
CA GLY A 503 -8.73 17.02 3.30
C GLY A 503 -7.34 17.35 2.74
N THR A 504 -6.53 16.31 2.57
CA THR A 504 -5.23 16.37 1.91
C THR A 504 -5.24 15.40 0.73
N LEU A 505 -4.89 15.84 -0.48
CA LEU A 505 -4.66 14.96 -1.62
C LEU A 505 -3.50 14.03 -1.26
N ASN A 506 -3.78 12.74 -1.17
CA ASN A 506 -2.75 11.70 -1.15
C ASN A 506 -2.28 11.48 -2.60
N PRO A 507 -1.03 11.84 -2.95
CA PRO A 507 -0.59 11.73 -4.32
C PRO A 507 -0.51 10.28 -4.83
N THR A 508 -0.33 9.30 -3.95
CA THR A 508 -0.35 7.87 -4.31
C THR A 508 -1.74 7.42 -4.70
N ALA A 509 -2.77 7.75 -3.89
CA ALA A 509 -4.16 7.43 -4.22
C ALA A 509 -4.61 8.16 -5.50
N VAL A 510 -4.12 9.38 -5.71
CA VAL A 510 -4.33 10.12 -6.95
C VAL A 510 -3.66 9.42 -8.13
N ALA A 511 -2.41 8.95 -8.00
CA ALA A 511 -1.71 8.22 -9.05
C ALA A 511 -2.37 6.86 -9.39
N GLU A 512 -2.93 6.16 -8.40
CA GLU A 512 -3.69 4.92 -8.59
C GLU A 512 -5.03 5.15 -9.30
N SER A 513 -5.77 6.19 -8.90
CA SER A 513 -7.06 6.54 -9.52
C SER A 513 -6.93 7.26 -10.87
N HIS A 514 -5.75 7.80 -11.18
CA HIS A 514 -5.46 8.54 -12.40
C HIS A 514 -4.14 8.05 -13.03
N PRO A 515 -4.12 6.82 -13.58
CA PRO A 515 -2.93 6.29 -14.22
C PRO A 515 -2.52 7.17 -15.41
N ARG A 516 -1.26 7.59 -15.45
CA ARG A 516 -0.74 8.40 -16.55
C ARG A 516 -0.53 7.55 -17.80
N ASP A 517 -1.19 7.90 -18.89
CA ASP A 517 -0.91 7.32 -20.20
C ASP A 517 0.39 7.91 -20.78
N ASN A 518 1.49 7.17 -20.63
CA ASN A 518 2.79 7.55 -21.16
C ASN A 518 2.94 7.27 -22.67
N THR A 519 1.96 6.59 -23.29
CA THR A 519 1.94 6.32 -24.74
C THR A 519 1.19 7.39 -25.53
N ALA A 520 0.54 8.32 -24.83
CA ALA A 520 -0.26 9.39 -25.40
C ALA A 520 0.55 10.36 -26.28
N THR A 521 0.00 10.71 -27.44
CA THR A 521 0.43 11.87 -28.22
C THR A 521 -0.13 13.15 -27.61
N ARG A 522 0.78 14.05 -27.23
CA ARG A 522 0.46 15.33 -26.59
C ARG A 522 0.64 16.48 -27.57
N ALA A 523 -0.40 17.26 -27.80
CA ALA A 523 -0.35 18.49 -28.57
C ALA A 523 0.35 19.61 -27.78
N ALA A 524 0.24 19.59 -26.45
CA ALA A 524 0.94 20.47 -25.54
C ALA A 524 1.18 19.74 -24.20
N THR A 525 2.25 20.07 -23.49
CA THR A 525 2.60 19.46 -22.19
C THR A 525 2.98 20.55 -21.21
N GLY A 526 2.40 20.49 -20.01
CA GLY A 526 2.68 21.40 -18.91
C GLY A 526 2.34 22.87 -19.19
N VAL A 527 1.33 23.12 -20.02
CA VAL A 527 0.89 24.49 -20.36
C VAL A 527 -0.14 25.00 -19.35
N GLN A 528 -0.24 26.33 -19.23
CA GLN A 528 -1.23 26.97 -18.35
C GLN A 528 -2.49 27.31 -19.14
N LEU A 529 -3.65 27.28 -18.47
CA LEU A 529 -4.91 27.79 -19.01
C LEU A 529 -5.10 29.25 -18.57
N LYS A 530 -5.27 30.18 -19.52
CA LYS A 530 -5.37 31.63 -19.29
C LYS A 530 -6.60 32.22 -19.97
N THR A 531 -7.37 33.07 -19.32
CA THR A 531 -8.43 33.84 -19.98
C THR A 531 -7.86 34.88 -20.95
N SER A 532 -8.73 35.45 -21.80
CA SER A 532 -8.30 36.40 -22.82
C SER A 532 -7.70 37.71 -22.30
N ASP A 533 -8.08 38.10 -21.10
CA ASP A 533 -7.51 39.21 -20.34
C ASP A 533 -6.22 38.82 -19.59
N GLY A 534 -5.70 37.60 -19.81
CA GLY A 534 -4.42 37.13 -19.29
C GLY A 534 -4.49 36.56 -17.87
N GLN A 535 -5.66 36.44 -17.26
CA GLN A 535 -5.78 35.81 -15.94
C GLN A 535 -5.64 34.29 -16.07
N CYS A 536 -4.65 33.71 -15.39
CA CYS A 536 -4.58 32.26 -15.28
C CYS A 536 -5.72 31.76 -14.39
N LEU A 537 -6.17 30.53 -14.62
CA LEU A 537 -7.12 29.87 -13.71
C LEU A 537 -6.57 29.82 -12.26
N SER A 538 -5.24 29.85 -12.11
CA SER A 538 -4.47 30.19 -10.91
C SER A 538 -3.05 30.61 -11.35
N CYS A 539 -2.42 31.63 -10.73
CA CYS A 539 -1.24 32.35 -11.27
C CYS A 539 0.12 32.10 -10.54
N ASP A 540 0.29 31.05 -9.75
CA ASP A 540 1.51 30.82 -8.94
C ASP A 540 2.64 29.99 -9.62
N GLY A 541 2.40 29.46 -10.82
CA GLY A 541 3.36 28.65 -11.59
C GLY A 541 3.57 27.21 -11.08
N SER A 542 2.83 26.77 -10.06
CA SER A 542 2.96 25.44 -9.46
C SER A 542 2.51 24.31 -10.39
N ALA A 543 2.88 23.07 -10.04
CA ALA A 543 2.45 21.87 -10.76
C ALA A 543 0.91 21.75 -10.87
N GLY A 544 0.16 22.34 -9.93
CA GLY A 544 -1.31 22.38 -9.93
C GLY A 544 -1.93 23.22 -11.05
N GLN A 545 -1.14 23.94 -11.84
CA GLN A 545 -1.60 24.83 -12.91
C GLN A 545 -1.18 24.39 -14.30
N LYS A 546 -0.50 23.25 -14.39
CA LYS A 546 0.01 22.71 -15.63
C LYS A 546 -0.96 21.67 -16.16
N PHE A 547 -1.24 21.74 -17.44
CA PHE A 547 -2.13 20.83 -18.14
C PHE A 547 -1.43 20.26 -19.38
N ASP A 548 -1.69 18.99 -19.63
CA ASP A 548 -1.30 18.29 -20.83
C ASP A 548 -2.52 18.16 -21.75
N PHE A 549 -2.31 18.35 -23.06
CA PHE A 549 -3.35 18.29 -24.07
C PHE A 549 -3.11 17.02 -24.90
N ILE A 550 -3.94 16.01 -24.68
CA ILE A 550 -3.78 14.69 -25.29
C ILE A 550 -4.72 14.55 -26.48
N THR A 551 -4.17 14.47 -27.70
CA THR A 551 -4.93 14.28 -28.94
C THR A 551 -5.01 12.84 -29.39
N LYS A 552 -4.18 11.95 -28.82
CA LYS A 552 -4.24 10.50 -29.04
C LYS A 552 -3.70 9.76 -27.82
N GLY A 553 -4.29 8.65 -27.41
CA GLY A 553 -3.83 7.81 -26.29
C GLY A 553 -4.81 6.69 -25.94
N VAL A 554 -4.49 5.90 -24.91
CA VAL A 554 -5.34 4.82 -24.35
C VAL A 554 -6.75 5.31 -24.04
N HIS A 555 -6.86 6.57 -23.60
CA HIS A 555 -8.14 7.19 -23.25
C HIS A 555 -8.61 8.21 -24.30
N ASN A 556 -7.92 8.42 -25.43
CA ASN A 556 -8.43 9.29 -26.49
C ASN A 556 -8.01 8.75 -27.86
N ASP A 557 -8.93 8.09 -28.55
CA ASP A 557 -8.75 7.61 -29.92
C ASP A 557 -9.62 8.39 -30.92
N GLN A 558 -10.36 9.41 -30.46
CA GLN A 558 -11.29 10.16 -31.28
C GLN A 558 -10.59 11.26 -32.08
N ALA A 559 -10.64 11.13 -33.41
CA ALA A 559 -10.09 12.14 -34.31
C ALA A 559 -10.77 13.51 -34.10
N GLY A 560 -9.95 14.57 -34.03
CA GLY A 560 -10.44 15.93 -33.82
C GLY A 560 -10.85 16.25 -32.38
N LYS A 561 -10.58 15.36 -31.42
CA LYS A 561 -10.87 15.56 -30.00
C LYS A 561 -9.60 15.61 -29.17
N THR A 562 -9.65 16.40 -28.09
CA THR A 562 -8.55 16.55 -27.13
C THR A 562 -9.05 16.29 -25.72
N LEU A 563 -8.25 15.57 -24.92
CA LEU A 563 -8.37 15.54 -23.46
C LEU A 563 -7.47 16.61 -22.84
N ILE A 564 -7.97 17.29 -21.82
CA ILE A 564 -7.20 18.24 -21.02
C ILE A 564 -6.93 17.59 -19.68
N VAL A 565 -5.66 17.28 -19.41
CA VAL A 565 -5.22 16.47 -18.26
C VAL A 565 -4.39 17.31 -17.30
N SER A 566 -4.78 17.37 -16.04
CA SER A 566 -3.99 18.01 -14.98
C SER A 566 -2.64 17.32 -14.84
N SER A 567 -1.54 18.05 -14.97
CA SER A 567 -0.19 17.50 -14.77
C SER A 567 0.08 17.16 -13.29
N LEU A 568 -0.70 17.72 -12.36
CA LEU A 568 -0.57 17.43 -10.93
C LEU A 568 -1.24 16.10 -10.55
N THR A 569 -2.47 15.89 -11.04
CA THR A 569 -3.30 14.76 -10.61
C THR A 569 -3.43 13.68 -11.67
N ASN A 570 -2.97 13.91 -12.90
CA ASN A 570 -3.25 13.09 -14.08
C ASN A 570 -4.75 12.91 -14.39
N GLY A 571 -5.64 13.66 -13.72
CA GLY A 571 -7.07 13.62 -13.99
C GLY A 571 -7.48 14.51 -15.15
N CYS A 572 -8.55 14.09 -15.83
CA CYS A 572 -9.12 14.77 -16.97
C CYS A 572 -10.13 15.83 -16.53
N LEU A 573 -10.10 16.97 -17.19
CA LEU A 573 -11.15 17.98 -17.07
C LEU A 573 -12.48 17.39 -17.57
N ASN A 574 -13.53 17.48 -16.77
CA ASN A 574 -14.83 16.85 -17.03
C ASN A 574 -15.98 17.82 -16.79
N PHE A 575 -16.97 17.78 -17.68
CA PHE A 575 -18.23 18.53 -17.56
C PHE A 575 -19.43 17.63 -17.25
N ASP A 576 -20.01 17.76 -16.06
CA ASP A 576 -21.22 17.02 -15.66
C ASP A 576 -22.40 17.97 -15.51
N ASP A 577 -23.29 17.99 -16.49
CA ASP A 577 -24.50 18.82 -16.53
C ASP A 577 -25.53 18.43 -15.44
N ARG A 578 -25.42 17.22 -14.89
CA ARG A 578 -26.26 16.73 -13.79
C ARG A 578 -25.88 17.32 -12.43
N ARG A 579 -24.72 17.98 -12.32
CA ARG A 579 -24.30 18.66 -11.09
C ARG A 579 -24.98 20.02 -10.94
N ALA A 580 -25.04 20.50 -9.70
CA ALA A 580 -25.55 21.83 -9.40
C ALA A 580 -24.72 22.91 -10.13
N ALA A 581 -25.37 24.00 -10.52
CA ALA A 581 -24.72 25.13 -11.17
C ALA A 581 -23.52 25.62 -10.33
N GLY A 582 -22.38 25.85 -10.99
CA GLY A 582 -21.12 26.19 -10.33
C GLY A 582 -20.26 25.00 -9.91
N ASP A 583 -20.78 23.76 -9.95
CA ASP A 583 -20.02 22.52 -9.69
C ASP A 583 -19.94 21.59 -10.92
N GLN A 584 -20.32 22.09 -12.09
CA GLN A 584 -20.42 21.29 -13.30
C GLN A 584 -19.06 20.99 -13.95
N VAL A 585 -18.01 21.75 -13.60
CA VAL A 585 -16.65 21.55 -14.12
C VAL A 585 -15.74 21.02 -13.02
N ILE A 586 -15.22 19.80 -13.21
CA ILE A 586 -14.41 19.07 -12.22
C ILE A 586 -13.19 18.40 -12.87
N ILE A 587 -12.22 17.97 -12.05
CA ILE A 587 -11.21 16.99 -12.47
C ILE A 587 -11.70 15.60 -12.07
N PHE A 588 -11.70 14.67 -13.02
CA PHE A 588 -12.14 13.28 -12.80
C PHE A 588 -11.18 12.30 -13.47
N SER A 589 -11.25 11.02 -13.11
CA SER A 589 -10.43 9.99 -13.75
C SER A 589 -10.65 9.91 -15.26
N CYS A 590 -9.54 9.86 -16.00
CA CYS A 590 -9.56 9.76 -17.46
C CYS A 590 -10.12 8.39 -17.84
N GLY A 591 -11.21 8.36 -18.61
CA GLY A 591 -11.92 7.10 -18.92
C GLY A 591 -13.30 6.97 -18.27
N GLY A 592 -13.84 8.04 -17.68
CA GLY A 592 -15.24 8.09 -17.20
C GLY A 592 -15.59 7.21 -16.00
N ARG A 593 -14.68 6.36 -15.51
CA ARG A 593 -14.82 5.55 -14.29
C ARG A 593 -13.78 5.96 -13.26
N ALA A 594 -14.10 5.86 -11.97
CA ALA A 594 -13.24 6.33 -10.88
C ALA A 594 -11.88 5.61 -10.79
N ASP A 595 -11.78 4.40 -11.33
CA ASP A 595 -10.58 3.57 -11.37
C ASP A 595 -9.73 3.77 -12.65
N GLY A 596 -10.15 4.66 -13.56
CA GLY A 596 -9.48 4.90 -14.83
C GLY A 596 -9.62 3.78 -15.86
N SER A 597 -10.38 2.71 -15.60
CA SER A 597 -10.46 1.54 -16.49
C SER A 597 -11.45 1.69 -17.66
N GLY A 598 -12.17 2.81 -17.73
CA GLY A 598 -13.22 3.02 -18.73
C GLY A 598 -12.77 3.76 -19.99
N GLN A 599 -13.73 3.91 -20.90
CA GLN A 599 -13.60 4.75 -22.09
C GLN A 599 -14.02 6.18 -21.77
N VAL A 600 -13.33 7.15 -22.35
CA VAL A 600 -13.75 8.55 -22.23
C VAL A 600 -15.13 8.73 -22.85
N ASN A 601 -15.93 9.56 -22.21
CA ASN A 601 -17.22 9.99 -22.72
C ASN A 601 -17.11 11.43 -23.24
N ASN A 602 -18.18 11.88 -23.88
CA ASN A 602 -18.21 13.23 -24.47
C ASN A 602 -18.07 14.36 -23.42
N SER A 603 -18.22 14.08 -22.12
CA SER A 603 -18.00 15.08 -21.06
C SER A 603 -16.54 15.39 -20.77
N GLN A 604 -15.61 14.54 -21.22
CA GLN A 604 -14.16 14.74 -21.03
C GLN A 604 -13.46 15.23 -22.30
N LEU A 605 -14.13 15.16 -23.46
CA LEU A 605 -13.55 15.45 -24.77
C LEU A 605 -13.87 16.87 -25.24
N PHE A 606 -12.87 17.56 -25.76
CA PHE A 606 -13.01 18.90 -26.32
C PHE A 606 -12.76 18.88 -27.83
N PRO A 607 -13.60 19.53 -28.66
CA PRO A 607 -13.58 19.41 -30.12
C PRO A 607 -12.55 20.33 -30.78
N PHE A 608 -11.27 20.19 -30.41
CA PHE A 608 -10.19 20.92 -31.04
C PHE A 608 -8.94 20.05 -31.21
N THR A 609 -8.08 20.49 -32.12
CA THR A 609 -6.84 19.84 -32.56
C THR A 609 -5.61 20.60 -32.07
N ALA A 610 -4.43 20.02 -32.28
CA ALA A 610 -3.15 20.69 -32.01
C ALA A 610 -2.97 21.99 -32.82
N ALA A 611 -3.59 22.10 -34.00
CA ALA A 611 -3.51 23.31 -34.81
C ALA A 611 -4.28 24.48 -34.18
N ASP A 612 -5.39 24.17 -33.51
CA ASP A 612 -6.27 25.16 -32.89
C ASP A 612 -5.65 25.83 -31.67
N LEU A 613 -4.68 25.16 -31.01
CA LEU A 613 -3.91 25.71 -29.87
C LEU A 613 -3.04 26.92 -30.23
N LYS A 614 -2.90 27.27 -31.52
CA LYS A 614 -2.13 28.44 -31.97
C LYS A 614 -2.93 29.74 -31.92
N ALA A 615 -4.24 29.66 -31.68
CA ALA A 615 -5.13 30.81 -31.62
C ALA A 615 -6.00 30.73 -30.35
N PRO A 616 -6.56 31.87 -29.90
CA PRO A 616 -7.64 31.86 -28.93
C PRO A 616 -8.73 30.85 -29.26
N TYR A 617 -8.99 29.91 -28.35
CA TYR A 617 -10.01 28.88 -28.50
C TYR A 617 -10.96 28.89 -27.31
N ALA A 618 -12.25 28.66 -27.55
CA ALA A 618 -13.27 28.58 -26.51
C ALA A 618 -13.37 27.13 -25.98
N LEU A 619 -13.08 26.90 -24.70
CA LEU A 619 -13.20 25.56 -24.11
C LEU A 619 -14.67 25.11 -24.01
N THR A 620 -15.12 24.36 -25.03
CA THR A 620 -16.46 23.78 -25.12
C THR A 620 -16.39 22.25 -24.97
N PRO A 621 -17.02 21.63 -23.97
CA PRO A 621 -17.03 20.17 -23.86
C PRO A 621 -17.94 19.55 -24.94
N SER A 622 -17.59 18.37 -25.44
CA SER A 622 -18.28 17.74 -26.58
C SER A 622 -19.72 17.29 -26.27
N ASN A 623 -20.10 17.19 -25.00
CA ASN A 623 -21.47 16.84 -24.59
C ASN A 623 -22.39 18.05 -24.39
N ALA A 624 -21.91 19.30 -24.52
CA ALA A 624 -22.72 20.48 -24.25
C ALA A 624 -22.54 21.55 -25.34
N ASN A 625 -23.37 21.44 -26.38
CA ASN A 625 -23.41 22.43 -27.45
C ASN A 625 -23.84 23.80 -26.89
N GLY A 626 -23.05 24.83 -27.20
CA GLY A 626 -23.33 26.20 -26.74
C GLY A 626 -22.94 26.48 -25.29
N VAL A 627 -22.14 25.62 -24.66
CA VAL A 627 -21.58 25.86 -23.32
C VAL A 627 -20.07 26.08 -23.42
N CYS A 628 -19.58 27.18 -22.85
CA CYS A 628 -18.15 27.50 -22.75
C CYS A 628 -17.70 27.59 -21.30
N PHE A 629 -16.45 27.23 -21.05
CA PHE A 629 -15.83 27.50 -19.77
C PHE A 629 -15.29 28.93 -19.68
N VAL A 630 -15.60 29.57 -18.57
CA VAL A 630 -15.14 30.92 -18.19
C VAL A 630 -14.49 30.88 -16.83
N ASN A 631 -13.57 31.82 -16.59
CA ASN A 631 -13.10 32.07 -15.24
C ASN A 631 -14.16 32.88 -14.49
N ASN A 632 -14.63 32.35 -13.36
CA ASN A 632 -15.53 33.04 -12.45
C ASN A 632 -14.85 33.11 -11.07
N ASN A 633 -14.23 34.25 -10.77
CA ASN A 633 -13.53 34.51 -9.49
C ASN A 633 -12.47 33.46 -9.13
N GLY A 634 -11.62 33.07 -10.08
CA GLY A 634 -10.55 32.09 -9.86
C GLY A 634 -11.02 30.64 -9.86
N ARG A 635 -12.29 30.38 -10.22
CA ARG A 635 -12.84 29.04 -10.43
C ARG A 635 -13.33 28.90 -11.86
N LEU A 636 -13.08 27.75 -12.47
CA LEU A 636 -13.65 27.42 -13.77
C LEU A 636 -15.16 27.18 -13.60
N SER A 637 -15.96 27.95 -14.32
CA SER A 637 -17.41 27.84 -14.40
C SER A 637 -17.83 27.72 -15.86
N ASN A 638 -19.09 27.40 -16.11
CA ASN A 638 -19.67 27.37 -17.44
C ASN A 638 -20.69 28.49 -17.65
N VAL A 639 -20.80 28.96 -18.90
CA VAL A 639 -21.84 29.89 -19.37
C VAL A 639 -22.33 29.46 -20.74
N ASN A 640 -23.50 29.93 -21.14
CA ASN A 640 -23.95 29.81 -22.52
C ASN A 640 -23.10 30.71 -23.42
N CYS A 641 -22.69 30.22 -24.58
CA CYS A 641 -21.84 30.95 -25.52
C CYS A 641 -22.12 30.56 -26.97
N ASP A 642 -21.81 31.49 -27.87
CA ASP A 642 -21.59 31.20 -29.28
C ASP A 642 -20.10 30.85 -29.47
N ALA A 643 -19.80 29.58 -29.78
CA ALA A 643 -18.43 29.13 -30.00
C ALA A 643 -17.73 29.87 -31.15
N ALA A 644 -18.49 30.47 -32.08
CA ALA A 644 -17.94 31.28 -33.16
C ALA A 644 -17.56 32.71 -32.73
N LYS A 645 -18.01 33.17 -31.56
CA LYS A 645 -17.77 34.53 -31.03
C LYS A 645 -17.42 34.50 -29.54
N PRO A 646 -16.19 34.10 -29.19
CA PRO A 646 -15.76 33.99 -27.79
C PRO A 646 -15.77 35.35 -27.07
N ALA A 647 -16.43 35.41 -25.91
CA ALA A 647 -16.43 36.59 -25.04
C ALA A 647 -15.07 36.81 -24.34
N ALA A 648 -14.79 38.03 -23.86
CA ALA A 648 -13.51 38.40 -23.27
C ALA A 648 -13.14 37.65 -21.96
N ASN A 649 -14.12 37.06 -21.26
CA ASN A 649 -13.88 36.28 -20.04
C ASN A 649 -13.70 34.77 -20.29
N GLN A 650 -13.64 34.32 -21.54
CA GLN A 650 -13.44 32.92 -21.88
C GLN A 650 -11.99 32.49 -21.73
N VAL A 651 -11.81 31.24 -21.28
CA VAL A 651 -10.51 30.60 -21.06
C VAL A 651 -9.88 30.22 -22.40
N ARG A 652 -8.60 30.57 -22.57
CA ARG A 652 -7.70 30.33 -23.70
C ARG A 652 -6.48 29.51 -23.22
N THR A 653 -5.73 28.96 -24.16
CA THR A 653 -4.46 28.23 -23.91
C THR A 653 -3.25 29.10 -24.13
#